data_AF-A0A5S4FLZ9-F1
#
_entry.id   AF-A0A5S4FLZ9-F1
#
_cell.length_a   1.000
_cell.length_b   1.000
_cell.length_c   1.000
_cell.angle_alpha   90.00
_cell.angle_beta   90.00
_cell.angle_gamma   90.00
#
_symmetry.space_group_name_H-M   'P 1'
#
loop_
_entity.id
_entity.type
_entity.pdbx_description
1 polymer ?
#
loop_
_entity_poly.entity_id
_entity_poly.type
_entity_poly.pdbx_seq_one_letter_code
_entity_poly.pdbx_strand_id
1 'polypeptide(L)'
;MPRIESTAARLAKLGFADGAKAAQLVRQAGTDLDDLLESLVTVADPDLALVSLTRLAEREPAVLDLLRQDEHLRSRLLAVLGVSAALGEHLVRHPGQVALLATPRLGDARAELLRAVGAEPDEPEPRAGGEDPLVALRVAYRGRVMHLAARDLTGQAGLGEVTAELSDLAGAALEAALAIARAEVDDAEVRLAVVGMGKCGARELNYISDVDVIFVAEPREGADETKALRAATRLAQAMMRACTVTTSEGSLWEVDAGLRPEGRSGPLVRTLTSHLAYYKRWAKTWEFQALLKARPVAGDLELGAAYVEAVNDMVWSAATREHFVEDVQAMRRRVEAHVRAEGERQLKLGPGGLRDIEFAVQLLQLVHGRLDPLLRRRATLPALAALSRGGYVGRDDSRGLAEAYTFLRQVEHLLQLHRLRRTHIVPSDEADLRRLGRALGMTADPVGEFTERWRRHAMEARRLHEKLFYRPLLQAVSRLRESEARLSTTAAKARLEALGYVDPTGALRHIAALSTGVSRRASIQRTLLPVMLGWFADTPDPDAALLGFRQVSDKLGSTPWYLRLLRDETAVASRMARVLGTSRYATGLLMHAPEAVAMLGSDEELAVRSPESLLSEASAAVSRHVPVLAGANGGGAETAVAAVRALRRKELFRTAVADIFGLVDIEKVGSALSSLTDVTLQAALDAALGPARNVTSFAIIAMGRLGGMESSYASDADVMFVHSPLQGVAEREATDAAYAVANELRGLLSLPAP
;
A
#
# COMPACT_ATOMS: atom_id res chain seq x y z
N MET A 1 42.82 6.39 -42.74
CA MET A 1 41.48 6.01 -43.28
C MET A 1 40.54 5.84 -42.10
N PRO A 2 39.41 6.57 -42.03
CA PRO A 2 38.40 6.30 -41.01
C PRO A 2 37.83 4.90 -41.26
N ARG A 3 37.70 4.08 -40.21
CA ARG A 3 37.04 2.77 -40.28
C ARG A 3 35.62 3.01 -40.79
N ILE A 4 35.28 2.47 -41.97
CA ILE A 4 33.90 2.41 -42.46
C ILE A 4 33.12 1.57 -41.45
N GLU A 5 32.28 2.21 -40.65
CA GLU A 5 31.42 1.55 -39.69
C GLU A 5 30.31 0.80 -40.44
N SER A 6 30.11 -0.47 -40.13
CA SER A 6 29.04 -1.25 -40.78
C SER A 6 27.67 -0.77 -40.28
N THR A 7 26.64 -0.82 -41.15
CA THR A 7 25.27 -0.47 -40.77
C THR A 7 24.78 -1.24 -39.54
N ALA A 8 25.22 -2.50 -39.39
CA ALA A 8 24.91 -3.31 -38.21
C ALA A 8 25.55 -2.77 -36.92
N ALA A 9 26.79 -2.30 -36.97
CA ALA A 9 27.46 -1.67 -35.82
C ALA A 9 26.81 -0.32 -35.45
N ARG A 10 26.41 0.48 -36.46
CA ARG A 10 25.63 1.71 -36.27
C ARG A 10 24.31 1.42 -35.54
N LEU A 11 23.54 0.43 -35.99
CA LEU A 11 22.25 0.07 -35.38
C LEU A 11 22.40 -0.51 -33.96
N ALA A 12 23.43 -1.33 -33.71
CA ALA A 12 23.72 -1.82 -32.37
C ALA A 12 24.07 -0.67 -31.40
N LYS A 13 24.89 0.30 -31.83
CA LYS A 13 25.19 1.51 -31.04
C LYS A 13 23.96 2.38 -30.78
N LEU A 14 23.04 2.41 -31.74
CA LEU A 14 21.77 3.11 -31.60
C LEU A 14 20.80 2.40 -30.64
N GLY A 15 21.05 1.15 -30.24
CA GLY A 15 20.29 0.48 -29.18
C GLY A 15 19.37 -0.66 -29.64
N PHE A 16 19.48 -1.09 -30.89
CA PHE A 16 18.88 -2.34 -31.39
C PHE A 16 19.58 -3.55 -30.75
N ALA A 17 18.80 -4.54 -30.32
CA ALA A 17 19.33 -5.75 -29.71
C ALA A 17 20.03 -6.65 -30.76
N ASP A 18 19.51 -6.70 -31.99
CA ASP A 18 20.10 -7.45 -33.10
C ASP A 18 20.40 -6.52 -34.29
N GLY A 19 21.54 -5.82 -34.21
CA GLY A 19 21.97 -4.88 -35.24
C GLY A 19 22.15 -5.52 -36.63
N ALA A 20 22.47 -6.81 -36.71
CA ALA A 20 22.63 -7.52 -37.98
C ALA A 20 21.27 -7.75 -38.66
N LYS A 21 20.29 -8.24 -37.91
CA LYS A 21 18.91 -8.40 -38.39
C LYS A 21 18.27 -7.06 -38.73
N ALA A 22 18.46 -6.05 -37.89
CA ALA A 22 17.97 -4.70 -38.16
C ALA A 22 18.55 -4.14 -39.48
N ALA A 23 19.86 -4.31 -39.72
CA ALA A 23 20.48 -3.87 -40.97
C ALA A 23 19.94 -4.62 -42.19
N GLN A 24 19.56 -5.90 -42.04
CA GLN A 24 18.91 -6.67 -43.10
C GLN A 24 17.50 -6.15 -43.40
N LEU A 25 16.69 -5.87 -42.39
CA LEU A 25 15.33 -5.35 -42.55
C LEU A 25 15.31 -3.98 -43.22
N VAL A 26 16.22 -3.08 -42.83
CA VAL A 26 16.37 -1.77 -43.48
C VAL A 26 16.69 -1.92 -44.97
N ARG A 27 17.58 -2.85 -45.35
CA ARG A 27 17.87 -3.14 -46.76
C ARG A 27 16.66 -3.74 -47.50
N GLN A 28 15.91 -4.61 -46.84
CA GLN A 28 14.75 -5.30 -47.43
C GLN A 28 13.56 -4.37 -47.65
N ALA A 29 13.36 -3.36 -46.80
CA ALA A 29 12.29 -2.38 -46.94
C ALA A 29 12.29 -1.67 -48.31
N GLY A 30 13.45 -1.60 -48.98
CA GLY A 30 13.55 -1.03 -50.34
C GLY A 30 13.33 0.48 -50.40
N THR A 31 13.31 1.15 -49.25
CA THR A 31 13.06 2.59 -49.06
C THR A 31 13.96 3.11 -47.94
N ASP A 32 14.32 4.39 -47.99
CA ASP A 32 15.19 5.01 -47.01
C ASP A 32 14.47 5.16 -45.67
N LEU A 33 14.96 4.51 -44.62
CA LEU A 33 14.43 4.62 -43.26
C LEU A 33 15.38 5.41 -42.35
N ASP A 34 16.49 5.93 -42.86
CA ASP A 34 17.54 6.56 -42.03
C ASP A 34 17.02 7.74 -41.22
N ASP A 35 16.04 8.48 -41.75
CA ASP A 35 15.36 9.60 -41.10
C ASP A 35 14.39 9.18 -39.97
N LEU A 36 13.92 7.92 -39.99
CA LEU A 36 13.03 7.36 -38.97
C LEU A 36 13.77 6.54 -37.90
N LEU A 37 15.04 6.17 -38.14
CA LEU A 37 15.85 5.37 -37.21
C LEU A 37 15.97 6.02 -35.82
N GLU A 38 16.16 7.33 -35.77
CA GLU A 38 16.25 8.06 -34.49
C GLU A 38 14.96 7.94 -33.67
N SER A 39 13.80 8.00 -34.33
CA SER A 39 12.50 7.82 -33.66
C SER A 39 12.31 6.37 -33.19
N LEU A 40 12.69 5.38 -34.01
CA LEU A 40 12.61 3.96 -33.65
C LEU A 40 13.44 3.61 -32.41
N VAL A 41 14.60 4.22 -32.24
CA VAL A 41 15.47 4.00 -31.08
C VAL A 41 14.85 4.43 -29.76
N THR A 42 13.89 5.36 -29.78
CA THR A 42 13.27 5.87 -28.55
C THR A 42 12.16 4.96 -28.01
N VAL A 43 11.66 4.01 -28.80
CA VAL A 43 10.54 3.14 -28.41
C VAL A 43 10.99 2.00 -27.51
N ALA A 44 10.01 1.29 -26.92
CA ALA A 44 10.29 0.22 -25.96
C ALA A 44 11.11 -0.94 -26.55
N ASP A 45 10.76 -1.38 -27.77
CA ASP A 45 11.46 -2.42 -28.54
C ASP A 45 11.67 -1.96 -30.00
N PRO A 46 12.84 -1.37 -30.32
CA PRO A 46 13.14 -0.88 -31.67
C PRO A 46 13.14 -2.00 -32.73
N ASP A 47 13.58 -3.20 -32.38
CA ASP A 47 13.62 -4.35 -33.28
C ASP A 47 12.20 -4.79 -33.67
N LEU A 48 11.28 -4.86 -32.70
CA LEU A 48 9.87 -5.16 -32.95
C LEU A 48 9.19 -4.07 -33.80
N ALA A 49 9.46 -2.81 -33.47
CA ALA A 49 8.90 -1.67 -34.20
C ALA A 49 9.34 -1.68 -35.67
N LEU A 50 10.64 -1.93 -35.92
CA LEU A 50 11.20 -2.01 -37.27
C LEU A 50 10.58 -3.16 -38.07
N VAL A 51 10.49 -4.36 -37.49
CA VAL A 51 9.85 -5.51 -38.16
C VAL A 51 8.41 -5.19 -38.58
N SER A 52 7.63 -4.60 -37.68
CA SER A 52 6.23 -4.29 -37.94
C SER A 52 6.07 -3.16 -38.97
N LEU A 53 6.92 -2.13 -38.87
CA LEU A 53 6.92 -0.99 -39.80
C LEU A 53 7.30 -1.41 -41.21
N THR A 54 8.33 -2.25 -41.38
CA THR A 54 8.73 -2.75 -42.70
C THR A 54 7.61 -3.55 -43.36
N ARG A 55 6.96 -4.46 -42.62
CA ARG A 55 5.82 -5.23 -43.15
C ARG A 55 4.61 -4.36 -43.47
N LEU A 56 4.38 -3.31 -42.69
CA LEU A 56 3.31 -2.34 -42.95
C LEU A 56 3.62 -1.53 -44.22
N ALA A 57 4.85 -1.06 -44.38
CA ALA A 57 5.29 -0.30 -45.56
C ALA A 57 5.31 -1.15 -46.84
N GLU A 58 5.60 -2.44 -46.77
CA GLU A 58 5.46 -3.37 -47.91
C GLU A 58 4.00 -3.46 -48.39
N ARG A 59 3.03 -3.33 -47.47
CA ARG A 59 1.60 -3.41 -47.78
C ARG A 59 1.00 -2.06 -48.17
N GLU A 60 1.43 -0.99 -47.51
CA GLU A 60 0.97 0.39 -47.67
C GLU A 60 2.17 1.36 -47.67
N PRO A 61 2.87 1.53 -48.82
CA PRO A 61 4.08 2.35 -48.89
C PRO A 61 3.89 3.81 -48.47
N ALA A 62 2.68 4.36 -48.67
CA ALA A 62 2.36 5.75 -48.30
C ALA A 62 2.48 6.02 -46.80
N VAL A 63 2.47 4.98 -45.96
CA VAL A 63 2.63 5.12 -44.51
C VAL A 63 3.92 5.85 -44.14
N LEU A 64 5.02 5.61 -44.86
CA LEU A 64 6.31 6.23 -44.53
C LEU A 64 6.28 7.74 -44.75
N ASP A 65 5.65 8.19 -45.84
CA ASP A 65 5.50 9.61 -46.11
C ASP A 65 4.59 10.30 -45.08
N LEU A 66 3.54 9.61 -44.64
CA LEU A 66 2.69 10.10 -43.53
C LEU A 66 3.50 10.26 -42.23
N LEU A 67 4.36 9.30 -41.88
CA LEU A 67 5.21 9.39 -40.68
C LEU A 67 6.26 10.49 -40.79
N ARG A 68 6.75 10.82 -41.99
CA ARG A 68 7.66 11.96 -42.20
C ARG A 68 6.94 13.28 -42.04
N GLN A 69 5.71 13.38 -42.52
CA GLN A 69 4.90 14.61 -42.51
C GLN A 69 4.28 14.91 -41.15
N ASP A 70 3.90 13.89 -40.37
CA ASP A 70 3.22 14.05 -39.08
C ASP A 70 4.02 13.39 -37.94
N GLU A 71 4.68 14.23 -37.14
CA GLU A 71 5.45 13.81 -35.97
C GLU A 71 4.58 13.17 -34.87
N HIS A 72 3.33 13.62 -34.70
CA HIS A 72 2.45 13.06 -33.68
C HIS A 72 1.98 11.66 -34.09
N LEU A 73 1.62 11.49 -35.35
CA LEU A 73 1.33 10.17 -35.93
C LEU A 73 2.55 9.25 -35.81
N ARG A 74 3.75 9.75 -36.15
CA ARG A 74 5.01 9.01 -36.01
C ARG A 74 5.23 8.52 -34.59
N SER A 75 5.14 9.42 -33.61
CA SER A 75 5.31 9.07 -32.19
C SER A 75 4.29 8.00 -31.75
N ARG A 76 3.01 8.19 -32.05
CA ARG A 76 1.92 7.27 -31.68
C ARG A 76 2.06 5.90 -32.32
N LEU A 77 2.30 5.84 -33.64
CA LEU A 77 2.43 4.59 -34.36
C LEU A 77 3.64 3.81 -33.86
N LEU A 78 4.82 4.44 -33.80
CA LEU A 78 6.04 3.76 -33.39
C LEU A 78 5.99 3.30 -31.93
N ALA A 79 5.34 4.06 -31.03
CA ALA A 79 5.11 3.62 -29.66
C ALA A 79 4.30 2.31 -29.59
N VAL A 80 3.21 2.20 -30.37
CA VAL A 80 2.41 0.97 -30.45
C VAL A 80 3.23 -0.18 -31.04
N LEU A 81 3.92 0.04 -32.16
CA LEU A 81 4.72 -0.99 -32.82
C LEU A 81 5.89 -1.46 -31.95
N GLY A 82 6.44 -0.57 -31.11
CA GLY A 82 7.51 -0.88 -30.16
C GLY A 82 7.08 -1.64 -28.91
N VAL A 83 5.77 -1.81 -28.68
CA VAL A 83 5.26 -2.57 -27.54
C VAL A 83 4.49 -3.81 -27.98
N SER A 84 3.67 -3.70 -29.03
CA SER A 84 2.68 -4.70 -29.39
C SER A 84 2.93 -5.36 -30.75
N ALA A 85 3.36 -6.62 -30.71
CA ALA A 85 3.44 -7.45 -31.90
C ALA A 85 2.05 -7.73 -32.50
N ALA A 86 1.03 -7.87 -31.64
CA ALA A 86 -0.33 -8.17 -32.07
C ALA A 86 -1.02 -6.99 -32.77
N LEU A 87 -0.83 -5.77 -32.29
CA LEU A 87 -1.34 -4.57 -32.96
C LEU A 87 -0.54 -4.24 -34.23
N GLY A 88 0.77 -4.55 -34.27
CA GLY A 88 1.55 -4.50 -35.50
C GLY A 88 0.99 -5.42 -36.58
N GLU A 89 0.71 -6.68 -36.26
CA GLU A 89 0.07 -7.63 -37.18
C GLU A 89 -1.33 -7.18 -37.61
N HIS A 90 -2.08 -6.56 -36.70
CA HIS A 90 -3.39 -5.98 -37.00
C HIS A 90 -3.30 -4.87 -38.05
N LEU A 91 -2.36 -3.95 -37.92
CA LEU A 91 -2.13 -2.89 -38.89
C LEU A 91 -1.65 -3.40 -40.25
N VAL A 92 -0.81 -4.44 -40.29
CA VAL A 92 -0.39 -5.06 -41.55
C VAL A 92 -1.60 -5.62 -42.32
N ARG A 93 -2.59 -6.19 -41.61
CA ARG A 93 -3.83 -6.70 -42.21
C ARG A 93 -4.83 -5.60 -42.55
N HIS A 94 -4.85 -4.52 -41.77
CA HIS A 94 -5.79 -3.39 -41.88
C HIS A 94 -5.06 -2.03 -41.96
N PRO A 95 -4.26 -1.75 -42.99
CA PRO A 95 -3.37 -0.58 -43.05
C PRO A 95 -4.13 0.76 -42.99
N GLY A 96 -5.37 0.81 -43.48
CA GLY A 96 -6.20 2.02 -43.41
C GLY A 96 -6.47 2.52 -41.98
N GLN A 97 -6.31 1.66 -40.96
CA GLN A 97 -6.49 2.07 -39.56
C GLN A 97 -5.35 2.93 -39.01
N VAL A 98 -4.23 3.10 -39.73
CA VAL A 98 -3.21 4.10 -39.39
C VAL A 98 -3.83 5.50 -39.25
N ALA A 99 -4.83 5.82 -40.07
CA ALA A 99 -5.53 7.12 -40.01
C ALA A 99 -6.20 7.39 -38.66
N LEU A 100 -6.59 6.35 -37.91
CA LEU A 100 -7.15 6.51 -36.56
C LEU A 100 -6.14 7.18 -35.62
N LEU A 101 -4.85 6.87 -35.76
CA LEU A 101 -3.78 7.39 -34.90
C LEU A 101 -3.42 8.85 -35.17
N ALA A 102 -3.78 9.38 -36.34
CA ALA A 102 -3.62 10.80 -36.64
C ALA A 102 -4.56 11.66 -35.78
N THR A 103 -5.73 11.12 -35.40
CA THR A 103 -6.73 11.86 -34.62
C THR A 103 -6.44 11.75 -33.11
N PRO A 104 -6.34 12.86 -32.35
CA PRO A 104 -6.04 12.80 -30.92
C PRO A 104 -7.08 12.09 -30.06
N ARG A 105 -8.37 12.21 -30.42
CA ARG A 105 -9.49 11.54 -29.74
C ARG A 105 -10.52 11.10 -30.76
N LEU A 106 -11.03 9.88 -30.59
CA LEU A 106 -12.09 9.34 -31.42
C LEU A 106 -13.47 9.67 -30.82
N GLY A 107 -14.51 9.62 -31.64
CA GLY A 107 -15.89 9.90 -31.23
C GLY A 107 -16.52 8.79 -30.39
N ASP A 108 -17.85 8.73 -30.34
CA ASP A 108 -18.57 7.70 -29.58
C ASP A 108 -18.25 6.27 -30.07
N ALA A 109 -17.75 5.44 -29.15
CA ALA A 109 -17.41 4.05 -29.42
C ALA A 109 -18.66 3.18 -29.67
N ARG A 110 -19.78 3.44 -28.97
CA ARG A 110 -21.03 2.68 -29.17
C ARG A 110 -21.52 2.86 -30.60
N ALA A 111 -21.66 4.11 -31.05
CA ALA A 111 -22.11 4.39 -32.40
C ALA A 111 -21.16 3.85 -33.48
N GLU A 112 -19.84 3.88 -33.27
CA GLU A 112 -18.90 3.28 -34.23
C GLU A 112 -19.05 1.76 -34.33
N LEU A 113 -19.09 1.05 -33.20
CA LEU A 113 -19.19 -0.41 -33.22
C LEU A 113 -20.55 -0.90 -33.73
N LEU A 114 -21.63 -0.15 -33.47
CA LEU A 114 -22.95 -0.45 -34.04
C LEU A 114 -22.97 -0.26 -35.56
N ARG A 115 -22.41 0.85 -36.08
CA ARG A 115 -22.28 1.04 -37.53
C ARG A 115 -21.42 -0.02 -38.19
N ALA A 116 -20.35 -0.46 -37.52
CA ALA A 116 -19.48 -1.52 -38.03
C ALA A 116 -20.24 -2.84 -38.26
N VAL A 117 -21.23 -3.17 -37.43
CA VAL A 117 -22.08 -4.37 -37.61
C VAL A 117 -23.31 -4.12 -38.49
N GLY A 118 -23.42 -2.93 -39.09
CA GLY A 118 -24.55 -2.51 -39.92
C GLY A 118 -25.83 -2.26 -39.13
N ALA A 119 -25.73 -1.90 -37.85
CA ALA A 119 -26.85 -1.50 -37.02
C ALA A 119 -26.94 0.04 -36.93
N GLU A 120 -28.15 0.58 -36.72
CA GLU A 120 -28.39 2.01 -36.54
C GLU A 120 -28.18 2.42 -35.08
N PRO A 121 -27.19 3.26 -34.74
CA PRO A 121 -26.91 3.63 -33.35
C PRO A 121 -28.05 4.29 -32.58
N ASP A 122 -28.91 5.03 -33.27
CA ASP A 122 -29.98 5.81 -32.66
C ASP A 122 -31.26 4.98 -32.39
N GLU A 123 -31.30 3.73 -32.86
CA GLU A 123 -32.39 2.81 -32.51
C GLU A 123 -32.29 2.38 -31.03
N PRO A 124 -33.42 2.33 -30.30
CA PRO A 124 -33.44 1.81 -28.92
C PRO A 124 -33.00 0.35 -28.82
N GLU A 125 -33.30 -0.43 -29.86
CA GLU A 125 -32.98 -1.85 -29.93
C GLU A 125 -32.29 -2.20 -31.25
N PRO A 126 -31.02 -1.78 -31.42
CA PRO A 126 -30.33 -1.90 -32.69
C PRO A 126 -30.22 -3.37 -33.11
N ARG A 127 -30.35 -3.62 -34.42
CA ARG A 127 -30.17 -4.94 -35.04
C ARG A 127 -29.08 -4.88 -36.10
N ALA A 128 -28.18 -5.87 -36.10
CA ALA A 128 -27.13 -5.97 -37.11
C ALA A 128 -27.71 -6.32 -38.49
N GLY A 129 -27.19 -5.70 -39.54
CA GLY A 129 -27.57 -5.97 -40.94
C GLY A 129 -26.39 -6.01 -41.92
N GLY A 130 -25.15 -5.86 -41.44
CA GLY A 130 -23.96 -5.83 -42.29
C GLY A 130 -23.48 -7.21 -42.76
N GLU A 131 -22.61 -7.23 -43.77
CA GLU A 131 -21.87 -8.42 -44.18
C GLU A 131 -20.80 -8.79 -43.13
N ASP A 132 -20.78 -10.04 -42.69
CA ASP A 132 -19.88 -10.59 -41.65
C ASP A 132 -19.71 -9.66 -40.42
N PRO A 133 -20.80 -9.42 -39.65
CA PRO A 133 -20.78 -8.48 -38.54
C PRO A 133 -19.82 -8.90 -37.41
N LEU A 134 -19.49 -10.19 -37.32
CA LEU A 134 -18.53 -10.70 -36.34
C LEU A 134 -17.11 -10.21 -36.66
N VAL A 135 -16.68 -10.30 -37.91
CA VAL A 135 -15.37 -9.78 -38.35
C VAL A 135 -15.34 -8.27 -38.22
N ALA A 136 -16.37 -7.56 -38.71
CA ALA A 136 -16.42 -6.10 -38.67
C ALA A 136 -16.33 -5.54 -37.24
N LEU A 137 -17.04 -6.15 -36.27
CA LEU A 137 -16.94 -5.79 -34.85
C LEU A 137 -15.51 -5.92 -34.31
N ARG A 138 -14.80 -7.00 -34.65
CA ARG A 138 -13.43 -7.25 -34.18
C ARG A 138 -12.43 -6.25 -34.77
N VAL A 139 -12.57 -5.91 -36.05
CA VAL A 139 -11.73 -4.92 -36.72
C VAL A 139 -11.90 -3.54 -36.10
N ALA A 140 -13.15 -3.10 -35.88
CA ALA A 140 -13.45 -1.80 -35.27
C ALA A 140 -12.99 -1.75 -33.81
N TYR A 141 -13.28 -2.79 -33.01
CA TYR A 141 -12.83 -2.89 -31.62
C TYR A 141 -11.30 -2.81 -31.49
N ARG A 142 -10.55 -3.52 -32.35
CA ARG A 142 -9.09 -3.47 -32.32
C ARG A 142 -8.52 -2.13 -32.75
N GLY A 143 -9.16 -1.45 -33.71
CA GLY A 143 -8.80 -0.08 -34.08
C GLY A 143 -8.89 0.87 -32.89
N ARG A 144 -9.96 0.76 -32.08
CA ARG A 144 -10.15 1.52 -30.84
C ARG A 144 -9.14 1.15 -29.75
N VAL A 145 -8.88 -0.14 -29.55
CA VAL A 145 -7.83 -0.60 -28.60
C VAL A 145 -6.46 -0.05 -29.00
N MET A 146 -6.13 -0.06 -30.29
CA MET A 146 -4.88 0.47 -30.82
C MET A 146 -4.76 1.98 -30.61
N HIS A 147 -5.83 2.74 -30.89
CA HIS A 147 -5.88 4.18 -30.65
C HIS A 147 -5.64 4.51 -29.18
N LEU A 148 -6.30 3.79 -28.27
CA LEU A 148 -6.10 3.98 -26.85
C LEU A 148 -4.69 3.58 -26.40
N ALA A 149 -4.15 2.48 -26.91
CA ALA A 149 -2.77 2.06 -26.65
C ALA A 149 -1.76 3.13 -27.09
N ALA A 150 -1.97 3.77 -28.24
CA ALA A 150 -1.11 4.85 -28.69
C ALA A 150 -1.13 6.05 -27.73
N ARG A 151 -2.32 6.42 -27.22
CA ARG A 151 -2.45 7.52 -26.23
C ARG A 151 -1.84 7.18 -24.89
N ASP A 152 -2.04 5.95 -24.41
CA ASP A 152 -1.46 5.44 -23.16
C ASP A 152 0.08 5.46 -23.23
N LEU A 153 0.65 4.86 -24.27
CA LEU A 153 2.10 4.73 -24.45
C LEU A 153 2.82 6.05 -24.74
N THR A 154 2.11 7.08 -25.20
CA THR A 154 2.66 8.43 -25.43
C THR A 154 2.34 9.41 -24.29
N GLY A 155 1.75 8.93 -23.18
CA GLY A 155 1.42 9.77 -22.02
C GLY A 155 0.25 10.73 -22.23
N GLN A 156 -0.54 10.56 -23.29
CA GLN A 156 -1.72 11.38 -23.62
C GLN A 156 -2.99 10.94 -22.88
N ALA A 157 -2.96 9.78 -22.21
CA ALA A 157 -4.03 9.29 -21.35
C ALA A 157 -3.44 8.73 -20.05
N GLY A 158 -3.98 9.13 -18.90
CA GLY A 158 -3.60 8.57 -17.60
C GLY A 158 -4.28 7.22 -17.35
N LEU A 159 -3.79 6.44 -16.39
CA LEU A 159 -4.32 5.09 -16.09
C LEU A 159 -5.84 5.08 -15.84
N GLY A 160 -6.37 6.07 -15.13
CA GLY A 160 -7.81 6.19 -14.87
C GLY A 160 -8.64 6.41 -16.13
N GLU A 161 -8.12 7.16 -17.10
CA GLU A 161 -8.76 7.38 -18.41
C GLU A 161 -8.69 6.10 -19.25
N VAL A 162 -7.52 5.46 -19.32
CA VAL A 162 -7.30 4.20 -20.07
C VAL A 162 -8.24 3.10 -19.59
N THR A 163 -8.27 2.82 -18.29
CA THR A 163 -9.11 1.76 -17.73
C THR A 163 -10.60 2.05 -17.87
N ALA A 164 -11.00 3.32 -17.82
CA ALA A 164 -12.37 3.74 -18.04
C ALA A 164 -12.79 3.59 -19.51
N GLU A 165 -11.98 4.06 -20.45
CA GLU A 165 -12.23 3.92 -21.89
C GLU A 165 -12.27 2.45 -22.32
N LEU A 166 -11.37 1.59 -21.82
CA LEU A 166 -11.43 0.14 -22.05
C LEU A 166 -12.75 -0.48 -21.57
N SER A 167 -13.24 -0.02 -20.41
CA SER A 167 -14.50 -0.52 -19.83
C SER A 167 -15.72 -0.07 -20.59
N ASP A 168 -15.71 1.15 -21.12
CA ASP A 168 -16.80 1.67 -21.94
C ASP A 168 -16.76 1.07 -23.35
N LEU A 169 -15.58 0.84 -23.91
CA LEU A 169 -15.39 0.12 -25.17
C LEU A 169 -15.90 -1.34 -25.06
N ALA A 170 -15.66 -2.01 -23.94
CA ALA A 170 -16.24 -3.33 -23.68
C ALA A 170 -17.79 -3.29 -23.63
N GLY A 171 -18.37 -2.25 -23.01
CA GLY A 171 -19.82 -2.03 -23.02
C GLY A 171 -20.37 -1.81 -24.43
N ALA A 172 -19.70 -0.96 -25.22
CA ALA A 172 -20.02 -0.74 -26.63
C ALA A 172 -19.93 -2.03 -27.47
N ALA A 173 -18.93 -2.88 -27.20
CA ALA A 173 -18.79 -4.17 -27.88
C ALA A 173 -19.89 -5.17 -27.48
N LEU A 174 -20.30 -5.17 -26.20
CA LEU A 174 -21.45 -5.96 -25.73
C LEU A 174 -22.75 -5.50 -26.40
N GLU A 175 -22.94 -4.19 -26.55
CA GLU A 175 -24.11 -3.63 -27.24
C GLU A 175 -24.13 -4.04 -28.72
N ALA A 176 -23.00 -3.94 -29.43
CA ALA A 176 -22.91 -4.40 -30.82
C ALA A 176 -23.09 -5.92 -30.95
N ALA A 177 -22.56 -6.70 -30.01
CA ALA A 177 -22.80 -8.15 -29.94
C ALA A 177 -24.28 -8.46 -29.65
N LEU A 178 -24.97 -7.63 -28.88
CA LEU A 178 -26.40 -7.76 -28.62
C LEU A 178 -27.21 -7.43 -29.89
N ALA A 179 -26.80 -6.44 -30.67
CA ALA A 179 -27.40 -6.15 -31.97
C ALA A 179 -27.26 -7.31 -32.96
N ILE A 180 -26.11 -8.01 -32.96
CA ILE A 180 -25.93 -9.26 -33.72
C ILE A 180 -26.87 -10.34 -33.20
N ALA A 181 -26.94 -10.54 -31.89
CA ALA A 181 -27.82 -11.53 -31.26
C ALA A 181 -29.31 -11.29 -31.58
N ARG A 182 -29.75 -10.03 -31.63
CA ARG A 182 -31.11 -9.64 -32.02
C ARG A 182 -31.43 -9.94 -33.48
N ALA A 183 -30.45 -9.99 -34.37
CA ALA A 183 -30.69 -10.43 -35.74
C ALA A 183 -31.01 -11.94 -35.83
N GLU A 184 -30.57 -12.73 -34.84
CA GLU A 184 -30.75 -14.19 -34.80
C GLU A 184 -31.94 -14.65 -33.93
N VAL A 185 -32.34 -13.86 -32.93
CA VAL A 185 -33.29 -14.26 -31.89
C VAL A 185 -34.46 -13.28 -31.82
N ASP A 186 -35.68 -13.81 -31.88
CA ASP A 186 -36.90 -13.06 -31.58
C ASP A 186 -36.95 -12.68 -30.09
N ASP A 187 -36.89 -11.38 -29.83
CA ASP A 187 -36.90 -10.71 -28.53
C ASP A 187 -38.09 -9.74 -28.36
N ALA A 188 -39.13 -9.86 -29.21
CA ALA A 188 -40.27 -8.93 -29.24
C ALA A 188 -41.03 -8.82 -27.89
N GLU A 189 -40.93 -9.81 -27.03
CA GLU A 189 -41.67 -9.89 -25.76
C GLU A 189 -40.80 -9.64 -24.51
N VAL A 190 -39.53 -9.29 -24.65
CA VAL A 190 -38.60 -9.21 -23.51
C VAL A 190 -37.70 -7.98 -23.54
N ARG A 191 -37.43 -7.44 -22.36
CA ARG A 191 -36.40 -6.44 -22.11
C ARG A 191 -35.21 -7.14 -21.46
N LEU A 192 -33.99 -6.97 -21.98
CA LEU A 192 -32.77 -7.56 -21.44
C LEU A 192 -31.77 -6.46 -21.11
N ALA A 193 -31.26 -6.46 -19.87
CA ALA A 193 -30.17 -5.61 -19.42
C ALA A 193 -28.92 -6.45 -19.13
N VAL A 194 -27.76 -5.90 -19.50
CA VAL A 194 -26.45 -6.46 -19.18
C VAL A 194 -25.78 -5.59 -18.12
N VAL A 195 -25.53 -6.18 -16.96
CA VAL A 195 -24.87 -5.51 -15.83
C VAL A 195 -23.43 -5.95 -15.79
N GLY A 196 -22.51 -5.02 -16.09
CA GLY A 196 -21.08 -5.23 -15.95
C GLY A 196 -20.70 -5.33 -14.47
N MET A 197 -19.87 -6.32 -14.17
CA MET A 197 -19.39 -6.66 -12.84
C MET A 197 -17.87 -6.51 -12.77
N GLY A 198 -17.29 -6.72 -11.59
CA GLY A 198 -15.83 -6.76 -11.44
C GLY A 198 -15.14 -5.52 -12.02
N LYS A 199 -14.08 -5.73 -12.79
CA LYS A 199 -13.33 -4.62 -13.42
C LYS A 199 -14.15 -3.83 -14.43
N CYS A 200 -15.00 -4.49 -15.24
CA CYS A 200 -15.86 -3.81 -16.22
C CYS A 200 -16.84 -2.85 -15.56
N GLY A 201 -17.54 -3.31 -14.53
CA GLY A 201 -18.51 -2.49 -13.83
C GLY A 201 -17.88 -1.34 -13.02
N ALA A 202 -16.67 -1.55 -12.50
CA ALA A 202 -15.92 -0.49 -11.81
C ALA A 202 -15.23 0.53 -12.73
N ARG A 203 -15.28 0.35 -14.05
CA ARG A 203 -14.47 1.12 -15.02
C ARG A 203 -12.97 0.97 -14.78
N GLU A 204 -12.53 -0.26 -14.54
CA GLU A 204 -11.15 -0.65 -14.21
C GLU A 204 -10.61 -1.79 -15.10
N LEU A 205 -11.15 -1.99 -16.32
CA LEU A 205 -10.64 -3.01 -17.25
C LEU A 205 -9.20 -2.75 -17.66
N ASN A 206 -8.52 -3.84 -17.95
CA ASN A 206 -7.22 -3.84 -18.62
C ASN A 206 -7.39 -4.19 -20.10
N TYR A 207 -6.32 -4.04 -20.89
CA TYR A 207 -6.35 -4.33 -22.33
C TYR A 207 -6.88 -5.72 -22.67
N ILE A 208 -6.56 -6.73 -21.87
CA ILE A 208 -7.06 -8.10 -22.01
C ILE A 208 -7.61 -8.57 -20.67
N SER A 209 -8.92 -8.66 -20.58
CA SER A 209 -9.63 -9.14 -19.39
C SER A 209 -10.92 -9.82 -19.82
N ASP A 210 -11.30 -10.87 -19.08
CA ASP A 210 -12.66 -11.38 -19.14
C ASP A 210 -13.60 -10.26 -18.69
N VAL A 211 -14.80 -10.21 -19.28
CA VAL A 211 -15.82 -9.24 -18.89
C VAL A 211 -16.90 -9.95 -18.11
N ASP A 212 -16.85 -9.74 -16.80
CA ASP A 212 -17.81 -10.28 -15.87
C ASP A 212 -19.17 -9.58 -16.05
N VAL A 213 -20.25 -10.34 -16.24
CA VAL A 213 -21.61 -9.80 -16.42
C VAL A 213 -22.67 -10.54 -15.60
N ILE A 214 -23.79 -9.87 -15.35
CA ILE A 214 -25.06 -10.46 -14.92
C ILE A 214 -26.14 -10.03 -15.90
N PHE A 215 -27.01 -10.96 -16.27
CA PHE A 215 -28.16 -10.70 -17.13
C PHE A 215 -29.43 -10.58 -16.33
N VAL A 216 -30.15 -9.47 -16.52
CA VAL A 216 -31.45 -9.20 -15.90
C VAL A 216 -32.45 -9.01 -17.02
N ALA A 217 -33.61 -9.66 -16.94
CA ALA A 217 -34.65 -9.52 -17.95
C ALA A 217 -36.03 -9.39 -17.34
N GLU A 218 -36.89 -8.60 -17.99
CA GLU A 218 -38.31 -8.47 -17.61
C GLU A 218 -39.17 -8.70 -18.86
N PRO A 219 -40.32 -9.40 -18.72
CA PRO A 219 -41.30 -9.47 -19.81
C PRO A 219 -41.80 -8.06 -20.13
N ARG A 220 -42.07 -7.80 -21.42
CA ARG A 220 -42.84 -6.61 -21.80
C ARG A 220 -44.27 -6.71 -21.28
N GLU A 221 -44.95 -5.57 -21.21
CA GLU A 221 -46.34 -5.52 -20.76
C GLU A 221 -47.22 -6.46 -21.59
N GLY A 222 -47.95 -7.35 -20.91
CA GLY A 222 -48.82 -8.36 -21.54
C GLY A 222 -48.11 -9.61 -22.08
N ALA A 223 -46.78 -9.70 -21.98
CA ALA A 223 -46.02 -10.89 -22.40
C ALA A 223 -46.00 -11.99 -21.33
N ASP A 224 -45.90 -13.25 -21.77
CA ASP A 224 -45.70 -14.40 -20.88
C ASP A 224 -44.27 -14.43 -20.32
N GLU A 225 -44.13 -14.41 -18.99
CA GLU A 225 -42.81 -14.37 -18.32
C GLU A 225 -41.93 -15.57 -18.70
N THR A 226 -42.52 -16.76 -18.85
CA THR A 226 -41.75 -17.97 -19.18
C THR A 226 -41.19 -17.90 -20.59
N LYS A 227 -42.00 -17.46 -21.56
CA LYS A 227 -41.58 -17.27 -22.95
C LYS A 227 -40.55 -16.14 -23.06
N ALA A 228 -40.76 -15.02 -22.37
CA ALA A 228 -39.83 -13.90 -22.31
C ALA A 228 -38.46 -14.32 -21.76
N LEU A 229 -38.41 -15.03 -20.62
CA LEU A 229 -37.13 -15.50 -20.04
C LEU A 229 -36.41 -16.51 -20.92
N ARG A 230 -37.13 -17.37 -21.65
CA ARG A 230 -36.53 -18.27 -22.65
C ARG A 230 -35.91 -17.48 -23.81
N ALA A 231 -36.59 -16.45 -24.30
CA ALA A 231 -36.04 -15.55 -25.32
C ALA A 231 -34.81 -14.80 -24.80
N ALA A 232 -34.88 -14.23 -23.59
CA ALA A 232 -33.77 -13.56 -22.93
C ALA A 232 -32.53 -14.46 -22.79
N THR A 233 -32.74 -15.71 -22.40
CA THR A 233 -31.66 -16.69 -22.27
C THR A 233 -31.00 -16.99 -23.61
N ARG A 234 -31.78 -17.17 -24.68
CA ARG A 234 -31.23 -17.36 -26.04
C ARG A 234 -30.47 -16.13 -26.50
N LEU A 235 -31.01 -14.94 -26.23
CA LEU A 235 -30.40 -13.66 -26.60
C LEU A 235 -29.07 -13.45 -25.88
N ALA A 236 -29.02 -13.67 -24.55
CA ALA A 236 -27.80 -13.61 -23.76
C ALA A 236 -26.74 -14.62 -24.25
N GLN A 237 -27.15 -15.87 -24.55
CA GLN A 237 -26.25 -16.87 -25.12
C GLN A 237 -25.72 -16.47 -26.50
N ALA A 238 -26.56 -15.90 -27.37
CA ALA A 238 -26.16 -15.43 -28.69
C ALA A 238 -25.17 -14.26 -28.62
N MET A 239 -25.44 -13.28 -27.74
CA MET A 239 -24.53 -12.17 -27.47
C MET A 239 -23.18 -12.68 -26.96
N MET A 240 -23.18 -13.60 -25.99
CA MET A 240 -21.94 -14.21 -25.47
C MET A 240 -21.16 -14.92 -26.59
N ARG A 241 -21.83 -15.69 -27.45
CA ARG A 241 -21.20 -16.35 -28.61
C ARG A 241 -20.59 -15.35 -29.59
N ALA A 242 -21.28 -14.24 -29.89
CA ALA A 242 -20.79 -13.23 -30.82
C ALA A 242 -19.44 -12.64 -30.37
N CYS A 243 -19.22 -12.49 -29.05
CA CYS A 243 -17.93 -12.06 -28.49
C CYS A 243 -16.84 -13.15 -28.54
N THR A 244 -17.18 -14.40 -28.23
CA THR A 244 -16.21 -15.47 -27.97
C THR A 244 -15.83 -16.30 -29.19
N VAL A 245 -16.68 -16.37 -30.22
CA VAL A 245 -16.40 -17.18 -31.42
C VAL A 245 -15.11 -16.72 -32.11
N THR A 246 -14.29 -17.68 -32.55
CA THR A 246 -13.05 -17.39 -33.27
C THR A 246 -13.35 -17.16 -34.75
N THR A 247 -12.96 -16.01 -35.28
CA THR A 247 -13.05 -15.65 -36.70
C THR A 247 -11.65 -15.58 -37.32
N SER A 248 -11.54 -15.17 -38.59
CA SER A 248 -10.26 -14.77 -39.21
C SER A 248 -9.56 -13.65 -38.41
N GLU A 249 -10.35 -12.85 -37.72
CA GLU A 249 -9.94 -11.81 -36.78
C GLU A 249 -9.92 -12.33 -35.34
N GLY A 250 -9.72 -13.62 -35.06
CA GLY A 250 -9.72 -14.15 -33.69
C GLY A 250 -11.04 -13.92 -32.94
N SER A 251 -10.98 -13.82 -31.61
CA SER A 251 -12.12 -13.47 -30.73
C SER A 251 -11.90 -12.11 -30.06
N LEU A 252 -12.95 -11.56 -29.41
CA LEU A 252 -12.82 -10.36 -28.57
C LEU A 252 -12.19 -10.72 -27.21
N TRP A 253 -12.98 -11.37 -26.37
CA TRP A 253 -12.62 -11.84 -25.03
C TRP A 253 -13.77 -12.70 -24.48
N GLU A 254 -13.53 -13.38 -23.35
CA GLU A 254 -14.55 -14.20 -22.68
C GLU A 254 -15.57 -13.33 -21.92
N VAL A 255 -16.86 -13.61 -22.12
CA VAL A 255 -17.95 -13.02 -21.33
C VAL A 255 -18.23 -13.97 -20.16
N ASP A 256 -17.91 -13.57 -18.93
CA ASP A 256 -18.08 -14.44 -17.75
C ASP A 256 -19.36 -14.09 -16.97
N ALA A 257 -20.37 -14.95 -17.04
CA ALA A 257 -21.59 -14.84 -16.24
C ALA A 257 -21.51 -15.56 -14.89
N GLY A 258 -20.31 -15.90 -14.41
CA GLY A 258 -20.06 -16.73 -13.23
C GLY A 258 -20.40 -16.08 -11.89
N LEU A 259 -20.54 -14.75 -11.85
CA LEU A 259 -20.92 -13.99 -10.65
C LEU A 259 -22.44 -13.92 -10.42
N ARG A 260 -23.25 -14.52 -11.31
CA ARG A 260 -24.71 -14.60 -11.14
C ARG A 260 -25.10 -15.49 -9.96
N PRO A 261 -26.32 -15.36 -9.40
CA PRO A 261 -26.85 -16.26 -8.37
C PRO A 261 -26.64 -17.74 -8.69
N GLU A 262 -26.15 -18.51 -7.70
CA GLU A 262 -25.78 -19.94 -7.82
C GLU A 262 -24.65 -20.24 -8.83
N GLY A 263 -23.97 -19.21 -9.35
CA GLY A 263 -22.88 -19.31 -10.29
C GLY A 263 -23.24 -20.13 -11.54
N ARG A 264 -22.36 -21.03 -11.95
CA ARG A 264 -22.55 -21.89 -13.14
C ARG A 264 -23.78 -22.81 -13.03
N SER A 265 -24.21 -23.14 -11.82
CA SER A 265 -25.36 -24.02 -11.56
C SER A 265 -26.70 -23.29 -11.62
N GLY A 266 -26.71 -21.95 -11.60
CA GLY A 266 -27.91 -21.14 -11.70
C GLY A 266 -28.32 -20.82 -13.14
N PRO A 267 -29.58 -20.39 -13.35
CA PRO A 267 -30.05 -19.90 -14.64
C PRO A 267 -29.21 -18.71 -15.10
N LEU A 268 -28.97 -18.62 -16.42
CA LEU A 268 -28.15 -17.56 -17.01
C LEU A 268 -28.79 -16.18 -16.84
N VAL A 269 -30.12 -16.12 -16.98
CA VAL A 269 -30.93 -14.90 -16.91
C VAL A 269 -32.01 -15.09 -15.86
N ARG A 270 -32.27 -14.05 -15.06
CA ARG A 270 -33.37 -14.01 -14.08
C ARG A 270 -34.06 -12.65 -14.13
N THR A 271 -35.31 -12.59 -13.66
CA THR A 271 -36.00 -11.32 -13.39
C THR A 271 -35.32 -10.54 -12.27
N LEU A 272 -35.58 -9.24 -12.19
CA LEU A 272 -35.11 -8.39 -11.09
C LEU A 272 -35.64 -8.95 -9.77
N THR A 273 -36.93 -9.27 -9.71
CA THR A 273 -37.59 -9.84 -8.53
C THR A 273 -36.92 -11.16 -8.10
N SER A 274 -36.57 -12.04 -9.04
CA SER A 274 -35.89 -13.31 -8.76
C SER A 274 -34.47 -13.10 -8.21
N HIS A 275 -33.71 -12.14 -8.74
CA HIS A 275 -32.40 -11.77 -8.20
C HIS A 275 -32.51 -11.26 -6.75
N LEU A 276 -33.42 -10.32 -6.50
CA LEU A 276 -33.60 -9.73 -5.16
C LEU A 276 -34.06 -10.77 -4.14
N ALA A 277 -34.94 -11.69 -4.53
CA ALA A 277 -35.35 -12.80 -3.67
C ALA A 277 -34.15 -13.69 -3.29
N TYR A 278 -33.23 -13.93 -4.23
CA TYR A 278 -32.03 -14.70 -3.97
C TYR A 278 -31.08 -13.99 -3.00
N TYR A 279 -30.76 -12.71 -3.26
CA TYR A 279 -29.83 -11.95 -2.44
C TYR A 279 -30.30 -11.79 -1.00
N LYS A 280 -31.63 -11.69 -0.77
CA LYS A 280 -32.22 -11.62 0.57
C LYS A 280 -32.11 -12.93 1.36
N ARG A 281 -32.12 -14.09 0.71
CA ARG A 281 -32.28 -15.39 1.39
C ARG A 281 -31.01 -16.22 1.44
N TRP A 282 -30.21 -16.22 0.37
CA TRP A 282 -29.14 -17.22 0.21
C TRP A 282 -27.76 -16.63 -0.06
N ALA A 283 -27.66 -15.35 -0.40
CA ALA A 283 -26.38 -14.77 -0.78
C ALA A 283 -25.35 -14.80 0.34
N LYS A 284 -24.09 -15.01 -0.04
CA LYS A 284 -22.92 -15.00 0.82
C LYS A 284 -22.27 -13.61 0.83
N THR A 285 -21.46 -13.35 1.84
CA THR A 285 -20.75 -12.08 2.04
C THR A 285 -19.97 -11.61 0.80
N TRP A 286 -19.29 -12.52 0.11
CA TRP A 286 -18.48 -12.20 -1.07
C TRP A 286 -19.31 -11.74 -2.28
N GLU A 287 -20.57 -12.17 -2.40
CA GLU A 287 -21.44 -11.77 -3.51
C GLU A 287 -21.75 -10.27 -3.41
N PHE A 288 -21.91 -9.73 -2.20
CA PHE A 288 -22.07 -8.30 -1.98
C PHE A 288 -20.78 -7.51 -2.26
N GLN A 289 -19.60 -8.10 -2.04
CA GLN A 289 -18.35 -7.48 -2.48
C GLN A 289 -18.24 -7.39 -4.00
N ALA A 290 -18.74 -8.41 -4.72
CA ALA A 290 -18.79 -8.38 -6.18
C ALA A 290 -19.80 -7.33 -6.70
N LEU A 291 -20.98 -7.26 -6.07
CA LEU A 291 -22.04 -6.29 -6.40
C LEU A 291 -21.64 -4.83 -6.16
N LEU A 292 -20.64 -4.56 -5.32
CA LEU A 292 -20.04 -3.22 -5.15
C LEU A 292 -19.68 -2.56 -6.50
N LYS A 293 -19.29 -3.38 -7.47
CA LYS A 293 -18.81 -2.93 -8.78
C LYS A 293 -19.90 -2.98 -9.86
N ALA A 294 -21.15 -3.30 -9.55
CA ALA A 294 -22.22 -3.43 -10.56
C ALA A 294 -22.50 -2.10 -11.29
N ARG A 295 -22.60 -2.15 -12.63
CA ARG A 295 -22.93 -1.02 -13.52
C ARG A 295 -23.68 -1.52 -14.75
N PRO A 296 -24.75 -0.86 -15.23
CA PRO A 296 -25.35 -1.20 -16.53
C PRO A 296 -24.37 -0.89 -17.66
N VAL A 297 -24.17 -1.82 -18.59
CA VAL A 297 -23.18 -1.67 -19.68
C VAL A 297 -23.73 -1.87 -21.08
N ALA A 298 -24.83 -2.60 -21.26
CA ALA A 298 -25.49 -2.83 -22.55
C ALA A 298 -26.96 -3.25 -22.36
N GLY A 299 -27.75 -3.18 -23.44
CA GLY A 299 -29.18 -3.51 -23.47
C GLY A 299 -30.05 -2.43 -22.82
N ASP A 300 -31.08 -2.84 -22.12
CA ASP A 300 -32.02 -1.95 -21.45
C ASP A 300 -31.37 -1.29 -20.21
N LEU A 301 -30.88 -0.06 -20.39
CA LEU A 301 -30.16 0.68 -19.35
C LEU A 301 -31.06 1.09 -18.19
N GLU A 302 -32.37 1.27 -18.41
CA GLU A 302 -33.33 1.60 -17.35
C GLU A 302 -33.52 0.41 -16.41
N LEU A 303 -33.73 -0.79 -16.98
CA LEU A 303 -33.81 -2.03 -16.20
C LEU A 303 -32.49 -2.31 -15.46
N GLY A 304 -31.35 -2.08 -16.12
CA GLY A 304 -30.05 -2.19 -15.49
C GLY A 304 -29.88 -1.23 -14.31
N ALA A 305 -30.32 0.03 -14.46
CA ALA A 305 -30.26 1.03 -13.39
C ALA A 305 -31.14 0.62 -12.20
N ALA A 306 -32.37 0.15 -12.46
CA ALA A 306 -33.26 -0.36 -11.43
C ALA A 306 -32.65 -1.55 -10.68
N TYR A 307 -31.95 -2.45 -11.37
CA TYR A 307 -31.21 -3.54 -10.73
C TYR A 307 -30.11 -3.02 -9.80
N VAL A 308 -29.25 -2.12 -10.29
CA VAL A 308 -28.13 -1.59 -9.51
C VAL A 308 -28.61 -0.81 -8.30
N GLU A 309 -29.68 -0.03 -8.44
CA GLU A 309 -30.30 0.70 -7.33
C GLU A 309 -30.83 -0.28 -6.26
N ALA A 310 -31.59 -1.30 -6.67
CA ALA A 310 -32.20 -2.24 -5.75
C ALA A 310 -31.19 -3.10 -4.97
N VAL A 311 -30.03 -3.43 -5.56
CA VAL A 311 -28.96 -4.17 -4.85
C VAL A 311 -28.08 -3.28 -3.98
N ASN A 312 -28.03 -1.96 -4.24
CA ASN A 312 -27.12 -1.04 -3.57
C ASN A 312 -27.32 -1.02 -2.06
N ASP A 313 -28.58 -0.97 -1.59
CA ASP A 313 -28.89 -0.98 -0.15
C ASP A 313 -28.44 -2.26 0.54
N MET A 314 -28.52 -3.39 -0.16
CA MET A 314 -28.07 -4.68 0.36
C MET A 314 -26.54 -4.74 0.46
N VAL A 315 -25.82 -4.20 -0.53
CA VAL A 315 -24.35 -4.13 -0.52
C VAL A 315 -23.84 -3.38 0.72
N TRP A 316 -24.38 -2.20 0.99
CA TRP A 316 -23.92 -1.36 2.12
C TRP A 316 -24.42 -1.86 3.48
N SER A 317 -25.43 -2.71 3.50
CA SER A 317 -25.90 -3.40 4.71
C SER A 317 -25.16 -4.72 4.94
N ALA A 318 -24.43 -5.27 3.95
CA ALA A 318 -23.77 -6.57 4.07
C ALA A 318 -22.73 -6.62 5.21
N ALA A 319 -22.11 -5.48 5.54
CA ALA A 319 -21.15 -5.39 6.64
C ALA A 319 -21.76 -5.59 8.04
N THR A 320 -23.09 -5.63 8.17
CA THR A 320 -23.77 -5.92 9.44
C THR A 320 -23.97 -7.40 9.69
N ARG A 321 -23.62 -8.25 8.72
CA ARG A 321 -23.73 -9.70 8.87
C ARG A 321 -22.70 -10.19 9.89
N GLU A 322 -23.10 -11.20 10.66
CA GLU A 322 -22.20 -11.90 11.55
C GLU A 322 -21.00 -12.44 10.75
N HIS A 323 -19.80 -12.33 11.31
CA HIS A 323 -18.55 -12.79 10.71
C HIS A 323 -18.17 -12.16 9.35
N PHE A 324 -18.73 -11.01 8.97
CA PHE A 324 -18.45 -10.37 7.69
C PHE A 324 -16.94 -10.19 7.42
N VAL A 325 -16.19 -9.65 8.38
CA VAL A 325 -14.76 -9.38 8.19
C VAL A 325 -13.98 -10.69 8.07
N GLU A 326 -14.29 -11.68 8.90
CA GLU A 326 -13.68 -13.01 8.89
C GLU A 326 -13.93 -13.72 7.56
N ASP A 327 -15.14 -13.62 7.00
CA ASP A 327 -15.51 -14.20 5.71
C ASP A 327 -14.66 -13.61 4.58
N VAL A 328 -14.52 -12.27 4.55
CA VAL A 328 -13.72 -11.57 3.54
C VAL A 328 -12.24 -11.97 3.65
N GLN A 329 -11.70 -12.05 4.87
CA GLN A 329 -10.32 -12.46 5.12
C GLN A 329 -10.07 -13.94 4.78
N ALA A 330 -11.00 -14.83 5.16
CA ALA A 330 -10.95 -16.24 4.81
C ALA A 330 -10.99 -16.44 3.29
N MET A 331 -11.81 -15.64 2.60
CA MET A 331 -11.82 -15.64 1.13
C MET A 331 -10.47 -15.20 0.57
N ARG A 332 -9.85 -14.11 1.07
CA ARG A 332 -8.53 -13.68 0.57
C ARG A 332 -7.46 -14.75 0.78
N ARG A 333 -7.40 -15.36 1.97
CA ARG A 333 -6.48 -16.47 2.29
C ARG A 333 -6.68 -17.66 1.35
N ARG A 334 -7.94 -18.03 1.04
CA ARG A 334 -8.22 -19.06 0.03
C ARG A 334 -7.68 -18.66 -1.33
N VAL A 335 -7.90 -17.43 -1.79
CA VAL A 335 -7.41 -16.95 -3.10
C VAL A 335 -5.87 -16.99 -3.16
N GLU A 336 -5.20 -16.62 -2.08
CA GLU A 336 -3.73 -16.63 -1.98
C GLU A 336 -3.18 -18.07 -1.97
N ALA A 337 -3.81 -18.99 -1.24
CA ALA A 337 -3.39 -20.40 -1.20
C ALA A 337 -3.48 -21.14 -2.56
N HIS A 338 -4.26 -20.62 -3.52
CA HIS A 338 -4.34 -21.19 -4.87
C HIS A 338 -3.24 -20.65 -5.81
N VAL A 339 -2.36 -19.76 -5.34
CA VAL A 339 -1.22 -19.26 -6.11
C VAL A 339 -0.12 -20.33 -6.14
N ARG A 340 0.22 -20.81 -7.35
CA ARG A 340 1.24 -21.86 -7.60
C ARG A 340 2.68 -21.36 -7.36
N ALA A 341 3.66 -22.25 -7.58
CA ALA A 341 5.11 -22.07 -7.39
C ALA A 341 5.78 -20.82 -8.01
N GLU A 342 5.10 -20.06 -8.88
CA GLU A 342 5.60 -18.78 -9.43
C GLU A 342 5.11 -17.56 -8.63
N GLY A 343 4.69 -17.75 -7.37
CA GLY A 343 3.96 -16.77 -6.57
C GLY A 343 4.65 -15.40 -6.41
N GLU A 344 5.98 -15.35 -6.37
CA GLU A 344 6.74 -14.10 -6.26
C GLU A 344 6.69 -13.25 -7.54
N ARG A 345 6.43 -13.86 -8.70
CA ARG A 345 6.32 -13.16 -9.99
C ARG A 345 4.87 -12.84 -10.40
N GLN A 346 3.90 -13.23 -9.57
CA GLN A 346 2.47 -12.98 -9.82
C GLN A 346 2.07 -11.56 -9.42
N LEU A 347 1.88 -10.67 -10.40
CA LEU A 347 1.46 -9.28 -10.19
C LEU A 347 0.07 -9.14 -9.59
N LYS A 348 -0.83 -10.09 -9.91
CA LYS A 348 -2.23 -9.99 -9.52
C LYS A 348 -2.52 -10.65 -8.19
N LEU A 349 -2.11 -11.91 -8.03
CA LEU A 349 -2.52 -12.75 -6.89
C LEU A 349 -1.44 -12.95 -5.84
N GLY A 350 -0.17 -12.72 -6.19
CA GLY A 350 0.98 -12.89 -5.29
C GLY A 350 0.98 -11.86 -4.15
N PRO A 351 1.85 -12.05 -3.14
CA PRO A 351 1.99 -11.11 -2.02
C PRO A 351 2.33 -9.70 -2.51
N GLY A 352 1.57 -8.71 -2.06
CA GLY A 352 1.72 -7.32 -2.50
C GLY A 352 1.20 -7.05 -3.92
N GLY A 353 0.49 -8.01 -4.51
CA GLY A 353 -0.12 -7.85 -5.83
C GLY A 353 -1.36 -6.97 -5.84
N LEU A 354 -1.89 -6.73 -7.04
CA LEU A 354 -3.09 -5.90 -7.26
C LEU A 354 -4.28 -6.32 -6.38
N ARG A 355 -4.45 -7.62 -6.16
CA ARG A 355 -5.56 -8.15 -5.38
C ARG A 355 -5.45 -7.81 -3.89
N ASP A 356 -4.25 -7.71 -3.33
CA ASP A 356 -4.04 -7.27 -1.94
C ASP A 356 -4.56 -5.83 -1.75
N ILE A 357 -4.25 -4.95 -2.70
CA ILE A 357 -4.71 -3.56 -2.68
C ILE A 357 -6.23 -3.48 -2.84
N GLU A 358 -6.79 -4.17 -3.84
CA GLU A 358 -8.23 -4.19 -4.11
C GLU A 358 -9.03 -4.67 -2.89
N PHE A 359 -8.58 -5.75 -2.22
CA PHE A 359 -9.26 -6.28 -1.05
C PHE A 359 -9.15 -5.35 0.17
N ALA A 360 -7.99 -4.74 0.41
CA ALA A 360 -7.80 -3.78 1.50
C ALA A 360 -8.77 -2.60 1.38
N VAL A 361 -8.86 -2.02 0.17
CA VAL A 361 -9.77 -0.90 -0.11
C VAL A 361 -11.23 -1.34 0.02
N GLN A 362 -11.62 -2.45 -0.60
CA GLN A 362 -13.02 -2.92 -0.57
C GLN A 362 -13.50 -3.27 0.85
N LEU A 363 -12.66 -3.89 1.67
CA LEU A 363 -13.00 -4.19 3.05
C LEU A 363 -13.33 -2.91 3.82
N LEU A 364 -12.44 -1.91 3.76
CA LEU A 364 -12.64 -0.63 4.44
C LEU A 364 -13.87 0.12 3.88
N GLN A 365 -14.09 0.08 2.57
CA GLN A 365 -15.30 0.64 1.97
C GLN A 365 -16.56 0.01 2.54
N LEU A 366 -16.64 -1.32 2.62
CA LEU A 366 -17.85 -1.98 3.09
C LEU A 366 -18.08 -1.76 4.58
N VAL A 367 -17.01 -1.75 5.39
CA VAL A 367 -17.10 -1.48 6.84
C VAL A 367 -17.59 -0.04 7.12
N HIS A 368 -17.10 0.95 6.38
CA HIS A 368 -17.36 2.37 6.67
C HIS A 368 -18.44 3.01 5.78
N GLY A 369 -18.65 2.50 4.56
CA GLY A 369 -19.52 3.09 3.53
C GLY A 369 -21.01 3.04 3.84
N ARG A 370 -21.41 2.27 4.86
CA ARG A 370 -22.75 2.37 5.44
C ARG A 370 -22.99 3.76 6.03
N LEU A 371 -22.04 4.24 6.84
CA LEU A 371 -22.13 5.51 7.57
C LEU A 371 -21.67 6.69 6.73
N ASP A 372 -20.77 6.44 5.77
CA ASP A 372 -20.18 7.48 4.92
C ASP A 372 -20.44 7.20 3.43
N PRO A 373 -21.48 7.84 2.83
CA PRO A 373 -21.78 7.69 1.42
C PRO A 373 -20.66 8.11 0.46
N LEU A 374 -19.68 8.93 0.89
CA LEU A 374 -18.56 9.35 0.02
C LEU A 374 -17.64 8.18 -0.35
N LEU A 375 -17.64 7.12 0.48
CA LEU A 375 -16.89 5.89 0.26
C LEU A 375 -17.55 4.94 -0.75
N ARG A 376 -18.78 5.24 -1.21
CA ARG A 376 -19.54 4.40 -2.15
C ARG A 376 -19.07 4.56 -3.60
N ARG A 377 -17.77 4.39 -3.81
CA ARG A 377 -17.08 4.46 -5.11
C ARG A 377 -16.83 3.05 -5.64
N ARG A 378 -17.09 2.80 -6.93
CA ARG A 378 -16.87 1.46 -7.53
C ARG A 378 -15.38 1.18 -7.80
N ALA A 379 -14.67 2.20 -8.29
CA ALA A 379 -13.26 2.10 -8.65
C ALA A 379 -12.34 2.21 -7.42
N THR A 380 -11.23 1.48 -7.45
CA THR A 380 -10.30 1.27 -6.34
C THR A 380 -9.57 2.54 -5.95
N LEU A 381 -8.98 3.28 -6.90
CA LEU A 381 -8.25 4.52 -6.59
C LEU A 381 -9.17 5.65 -6.08
N PRO A 382 -10.33 5.95 -6.68
CA PRO A 382 -11.28 6.90 -6.11
C PRO A 382 -11.78 6.53 -4.71
N ALA A 383 -11.98 5.23 -4.45
CA ALA A 383 -12.33 4.72 -3.13
C ALA A 383 -11.21 4.95 -2.10
N LEU A 384 -9.97 4.60 -2.45
CA LEU A 384 -8.80 4.83 -1.61
C LEU A 384 -8.61 6.32 -1.29
N ALA A 385 -8.78 7.20 -2.28
CA ALA A 385 -8.74 8.64 -2.08
C ALA A 385 -9.87 9.13 -1.15
N ALA A 386 -11.06 8.55 -1.23
CA ALA A 386 -12.16 8.86 -0.31
C ALA A 386 -11.88 8.38 1.12
N LEU A 387 -11.31 7.18 1.27
CA LEU A 387 -10.88 6.64 2.57
C LEU A 387 -9.82 7.53 3.24
N SER A 388 -8.87 8.05 2.45
CA SER A 388 -7.85 8.99 2.93
C SER A 388 -8.45 10.33 3.36
N ARG A 389 -9.33 10.92 2.55
CA ARG A 389 -10.03 12.17 2.90
C ARG A 389 -10.89 12.05 4.15
N GLY A 390 -11.52 10.90 4.36
CA GLY A 390 -12.31 10.61 5.56
C GLY A 390 -11.48 10.23 6.79
N GLY A 391 -10.15 10.16 6.68
CA GLY A 391 -9.25 9.81 7.79
C GLY A 391 -9.22 8.33 8.16
N TYR A 392 -9.83 7.45 7.36
CA TYR A 392 -9.84 6.00 7.58
C TYR A 392 -8.48 5.36 7.24
N VAL A 393 -7.75 5.96 6.30
CA VAL A 393 -6.40 5.56 5.89
C VAL A 393 -5.48 6.77 5.99
N GLY A 394 -4.25 6.59 6.50
CA GLY A 394 -3.27 7.68 6.58
C GLY A 394 -2.92 8.20 5.18
N ARG A 395 -2.56 9.49 5.06
CA ARG A 395 -2.27 10.09 3.75
C ARG A 395 -1.09 9.41 3.05
N ASP A 396 -0.02 9.09 3.78
CA ASP A 396 1.14 8.39 3.25
C ASP A 396 0.83 6.95 2.86
N ASP A 397 0.09 6.21 3.69
CA ASP A 397 -0.37 4.85 3.37
C ASP A 397 -1.23 4.85 2.09
N SER A 398 -2.14 5.83 1.95
CA SER A 398 -2.98 5.99 0.76
C SER A 398 -2.15 6.32 -0.48
N ARG A 399 -1.12 7.16 -0.35
CA ARG A 399 -0.23 7.51 -1.45
C ARG A 399 0.59 6.29 -1.88
N GLY A 400 1.20 5.57 -0.94
CA GLY A 400 1.97 4.35 -1.20
C GLY A 400 1.15 3.27 -1.91
N LEU A 401 -0.08 3.02 -1.46
CA LEU A 401 -0.98 2.08 -2.14
C LEU A 401 -1.40 2.54 -3.54
N ALA A 402 -1.66 3.84 -3.74
CA ALA A 402 -2.04 4.38 -5.03
C ALA A 402 -0.89 4.30 -6.05
N GLU A 403 0.34 4.64 -5.62
CA GLU A 403 1.56 4.51 -6.43
C GLU A 403 1.81 3.04 -6.81
N ALA A 404 1.72 2.12 -5.84
CA ALA A 404 1.89 0.69 -6.10
C ALA A 404 0.82 0.13 -7.05
N TYR A 405 -0.46 0.44 -6.84
CA TYR A 405 -1.55 0.00 -7.71
C TYR A 405 -1.37 0.51 -9.14
N THR A 406 -1.00 1.80 -9.29
CA THR A 406 -0.78 2.43 -10.59
C THR A 406 0.36 1.73 -11.34
N PHE A 407 1.51 1.55 -10.68
CA PHE A 407 2.65 0.87 -11.27
C PHE A 407 2.32 -0.58 -11.66
N LEU A 408 1.77 -1.38 -10.74
CA LEU A 408 1.44 -2.79 -11.00
C LEU A 408 0.44 -2.94 -12.16
N ARG A 409 -0.54 -2.01 -12.27
CA ARG A 409 -1.52 -2.03 -13.36
C ARG A 409 -0.89 -1.63 -14.70
N GLN A 410 0.01 -0.64 -14.72
CA GLN A 410 0.77 -0.29 -15.93
C GLN A 410 1.63 -1.47 -16.41
N VAL A 411 2.30 -2.18 -15.50
CA VAL A 411 3.05 -3.40 -15.87
C VAL A 411 2.13 -4.48 -16.44
N GLU A 412 0.99 -4.73 -15.80
CA GLU A 412 0.00 -5.70 -16.31
C GLU A 412 -0.52 -5.30 -17.70
N HIS A 413 -0.75 -4.01 -17.95
CA HIS A 413 -1.16 -3.50 -19.27
C HIS A 413 -0.09 -3.76 -20.34
N LEU A 414 1.17 -3.43 -20.06
CA LEU A 414 2.28 -3.62 -21.00
C LEU A 414 2.52 -5.10 -21.32
N LEU A 415 2.43 -5.96 -20.32
CA LEU A 415 2.52 -7.41 -20.51
C LEU A 415 1.40 -7.94 -21.43
N GLN A 416 0.18 -7.45 -21.23
CA GLN A 416 -0.97 -7.85 -22.05
C GLN A 416 -0.88 -7.31 -23.48
N LEU A 417 -0.49 -6.05 -23.65
CA LEU A 417 -0.38 -5.38 -24.94
C LEU A 417 0.59 -6.10 -25.89
N HIS A 418 1.67 -6.70 -25.38
CA HIS A 418 2.70 -7.28 -26.23
C HIS A 418 2.16 -8.26 -27.28
N ARG A 419 1.27 -9.18 -26.86
CA ARG A 419 0.64 -10.16 -27.75
C ARG A 419 -0.89 -10.19 -27.68
N LEU A 420 -1.50 -9.22 -27.00
CA LEU A 420 -2.93 -9.22 -26.64
C LEU A 420 -3.33 -10.55 -25.97
N ARG A 421 -2.54 -10.96 -24.97
CA ARG A 421 -2.76 -12.20 -24.21
C ARG A 421 -2.85 -11.93 -22.72
N ARG A 422 -3.70 -12.68 -22.03
CA ARG A 422 -3.80 -12.64 -20.58
C ARG A 422 -2.53 -13.26 -19.96
N THR A 423 -1.77 -12.45 -19.26
CA THR A 423 -0.68 -12.89 -18.38
C THR A 423 -0.63 -11.99 -17.15
N HIS A 424 -0.27 -12.59 -16.02
CA HIS A 424 -0.08 -11.93 -14.72
C HIS A 424 1.31 -12.20 -14.14
N ILE A 425 2.18 -12.83 -14.94
CA ILE A 425 3.53 -13.24 -14.55
C ILE A 425 4.52 -12.24 -15.13
N VAL A 426 5.35 -11.65 -14.27
CA VAL A 426 6.53 -10.92 -14.71
C VAL A 426 7.52 -11.90 -15.39
N PRO A 427 7.98 -11.61 -16.61
CA PRO A 427 8.92 -12.47 -17.34
C PRO A 427 10.26 -12.55 -16.62
N SER A 428 11.02 -13.62 -16.87
CA SER A 428 12.41 -13.76 -16.43
C SER A 428 13.43 -13.45 -17.53
N ASP A 429 12.98 -13.38 -18.78
CA ASP A 429 13.85 -13.08 -19.92
C ASP A 429 14.27 -11.60 -19.91
N GLU A 430 15.55 -11.35 -20.12
CA GLU A 430 16.14 -10.01 -20.03
C GLU A 430 15.61 -9.06 -21.11
N ALA A 431 15.34 -9.55 -22.33
CA ALA A 431 14.81 -8.72 -23.41
C ALA A 431 13.38 -8.28 -23.11
N ASP A 432 12.55 -9.17 -22.56
CA ASP A 432 11.20 -8.83 -22.12
C ASP A 432 11.22 -7.81 -20.96
N LEU A 433 12.12 -7.96 -19.99
CA LEU A 433 12.30 -7.02 -18.88
C LEU A 433 12.80 -5.66 -19.37
N ARG A 434 13.75 -5.64 -20.31
CA ARG A 434 14.26 -4.42 -20.95
C ARG A 434 13.13 -3.68 -21.66
N ARG A 435 12.27 -4.38 -22.42
CA ARG A 435 11.10 -3.78 -23.07
C ARG A 435 10.16 -3.14 -22.06
N LEU A 436 9.85 -3.84 -20.95
CA LEU A 436 8.99 -3.30 -19.90
C LEU A 436 9.58 -2.04 -19.26
N GLY A 437 10.87 -2.07 -18.90
CA GLY A 437 11.56 -0.91 -18.33
C GLY A 437 11.53 0.28 -19.27
N ARG A 438 11.87 0.07 -20.55
CA ARG A 438 11.85 1.13 -21.57
C ARG A 438 10.45 1.70 -21.82
N ALA A 439 9.43 0.85 -21.86
CA ALA A 439 8.03 1.28 -21.98
C ALA A 439 7.55 2.12 -20.78
N LEU A 440 8.20 2.00 -19.62
CA LEU A 440 7.96 2.81 -18.43
C LEU A 440 8.90 4.03 -18.33
N GLY A 441 9.69 4.30 -19.37
CA GLY A 441 10.60 5.44 -19.43
C GLY A 441 11.96 5.23 -18.76
N MET A 442 12.31 4.00 -18.36
CA MET A 442 13.63 3.68 -17.80
C MET A 442 14.61 3.49 -18.96
N THR A 443 15.63 4.34 -19.04
CA THR A 443 16.56 4.40 -20.21
C THR A 443 18.00 4.03 -19.86
N ALA A 444 18.45 4.27 -18.63
CA ALA A 444 19.83 4.04 -18.23
C ALA A 444 20.09 2.56 -17.90
N ASP A 445 19.30 1.99 -16.98
CA ASP A 445 19.30 0.55 -16.69
C ASP A 445 17.85 0.03 -16.65
N PRO A 446 17.22 -0.21 -17.82
CA PRO A 446 15.82 -0.58 -17.89
C PRO A 446 15.47 -1.86 -17.11
N VAL A 447 16.39 -2.81 -17.01
CA VAL A 447 16.16 -4.10 -16.34
C VAL A 447 16.31 -3.96 -14.83
N GLY A 448 17.40 -3.34 -14.37
CA GLY A 448 17.67 -3.13 -12.95
C GLY A 448 16.65 -2.20 -12.31
N GLU A 449 16.40 -1.04 -12.91
CA GLU A 449 15.43 -0.05 -12.40
C GLU A 449 14.01 -0.63 -12.32
N PHE A 450 13.59 -1.38 -13.34
CA PHE A 450 12.28 -2.04 -13.36
C PHE A 450 12.16 -3.05 -12.21
N THR A 451 13.16 -3.92 -12.06
CA THR A 451 13.15 -4.99 -11.07
C THR A 451 13.16 -4.43 -9.65
N GLU A 452 13.97 -3.41 -9.39
CA GLU A 452 14.03 -2.74 -8.09
C GLU A 452 12.69 -2.06 -7.76
N ARG A 453 12.15 -1.28 -8.70
CA ARG A 453 10.90 -0.55 -8.51
C ARG A 453 9.71 -1.49 -8.31
N TRP A 454 9.66 -2.59 -9.06
CA TRP A 454 8.62 -3.60 -8.88
C TRP A 454 8.68 -4.25 -7.50
N ARG A 455 9.85 -4.70 -7.05
CA ARG A 455 10.02 -5.28 -5.70
C ARG A 455 9.64 -4.29 -4.61
N ARG A 456 10.04 -3.03 -4.74
CA ARG A 456 9.71 -1.96 -3.79
C ARG A 456 8.20 -1.77 -3.67
N HIS A 457 7.49 -1.66 -4.80
CA HIS A 457 6.03 -1.50 -4.79
C HIS A 457 5.31 -2.75 -4.25
N ALA A 458 5.78 -3.96 -4.56
CA ALA A 458 5.20 -5.19 -4.02
C ALA A 458 5.37 -5.29 -2.50
N MET A 459 6.57 -5.03 -1.98
CA MET A 459 6.83 -5.02 -0.52
C MET A 459 5.97 -3.97 0.19
N GLU A 460 5.89 -2.76 -0.34
CA GLU A 460 5.10 -1.68 0.24
C GLU A 460 3.60 -1.98 0.20
N ALA A 461 3.09 -2.47 -0.92
CA ALA A 461 1.70 -2.91 -1.05
C ALA A 461 1.36 -4.03 -0.07
N ARG A 462 2.28 -4.99 0.14
CA ARG A 462 2.09 -6.08 1.10
C ARG A 462 2.02 -5.57 2.53
N ARG A 463 2.99 -4.76 2.94
CA ARG A 463 3.05 -4.13 4.28
C ARG A 463 1.78 -3.33 4.57
N LEU A 464 1.34 -2.52 3.62
CA LEU A 464 0.13 -1.70 3.76
C LEU A 464 -1.15 -2.52 3.71
N HIS A 465 -1.21 -3.57 2.88
CA HIS A 465 -2.32 -4.53 2.89
C HIS A 465 -2.46 -5.17 4.26
N GLU A 466 -1.40 -5.75 4.82
CA GLU A 466 -1.45 -6.38 6.14
C GLU A 466 -1.88 -5.37 7.21
N LYS A 467 -1.25 -4.18 7.20
CA LYS A 467 -1.60 -3.09 8.12
C LYS A 467 -3.07 -2.70 8.06
N LEU A 468 -3.67 -2.53 6.86
CA LEU A 468 -5.02 -2.01 6.69
C LEU A 468 -6.11 -3.08 6.71
N PHE A 469 -5.83 -4.26 6.13
CA PHE A 469 -6.79 -5.35 5.98
C PHE A 469 -7.05 -6.07 7.31
N TYR A 470 -6.09 -6.01 8.25
CA TYR A 470 -6.24 -6.59 9.59
C TYR A 470 -6.53 -5.53 10.69
N ARG A 471 -6.53 -4.22 10.37
CA ARG A 471 -6.86 -3.11 11.30
C ARG A 471 -8.30 -3.07 11.85
N PRO A 472 -9.37 -3.32 11.04
CA PRO A 472 -10.76 -3.19 11.52
C PRO A 472 -11.12 -4.13 12.69
N LEU A 473 -10.36 -5.21 12.84
CA LEU A 473 -10.48 -6.17 13.93
C LEU A 473 -10.17 -5.55 15.31
N LEU A 474 -9.34 -4.49 15.37
CA LEU A 474 -9.01 -3.78 16.60
C LEU A 474 -10.15 -2.89 17.12
N GLN A 475 -11.07 -2.47 16.24
CA GLN A 475 -12.29 -1.75 16.63
C GLN A 475 -13.38 -2.71 17.15
N ALA A 476 -13.38 -3.97 16.73
CA ALA A 476 -14.28 -4.99 17.26
C ALA A 476 -13.90 -5.40 18.70
N VAL A 477 -12.60 -5.43 19.01
CA VAL A 477 -12.09 -5.74 20.36
C VAL A 477 -12.38 -4.60 21.36
N SER A 478 -12.47 -3.34 20.90
CA SER A 478 -12.80 -2.20 21.77
C SER A 478 -14.29 -2.05 22.09
N ARG A 479 -15.17 -2.80 21.41
CA ARG A 479 -16.64 -2.78 21.59
C ARG A 479 -17.20 -3.91 22.46
N LEU A 480 -16.38 -4.55 23.29
CA LEU A 480 -16.83 -5.61 24.21
C LEU A 480 -17.82 -5.09 25.26
N ARG A 481 -19.10 -4.99 24.89
CA ARG A 481 -20.26 -5.10 25.77
C ARG A 481 -21.43 -5.70 25.00
N GLU A 482 -21.66 -6.99 25.26
CA GLU A 482 -22.95 -7.64 25.57
C GLU A 482 -23.03 -9.08 25.02
N SER A 483 -23.31 -10.01 25.96
CA SER A 483 -23.81 -11.39 25.83
C SER A 483 -23.20 -12.45 24.88
N GLU A 484 -22.14 -12.19 24.09
CA GLU A 484 -21.48 -13.21 23.23
C GLU A 484 -20.00 -13.51 23.61
N ALA A 485 -19.71 -13.57 24.92
CA ALA A 485 -18.36 -13.43 25.46
C ALA A 485 -17.33 -14.55 25.13
N ARG A 486 -17.74 -15.74 24.65
CA ARG A 486 -16.79 -16.86 24.40
C ARG A 486 -16.25 -16.90 22.96
N LEU A 487 -17.10 -16.71 21.96
CA LEU A 487 -16.71 -16.70 20.54
C LEU A 487 -15.90 -15.44 20.17
N SER A 488 -16.24 -14.29 20.76
CA SER A 488 -15.50 -13.03 20.56
C SER A 488 -14.09 -13.07 21.14
N THR A 489 -13.87 -13.81 22.25
CA THR A 489 -12.56 -13.96 22.88
C THR A 489 -11.61 -14.81 22.03
N THR A 490 -12.09 -15.92 21.45
CA THR A 490 -11.27 -16.77 20.56
C THR A 490 -10.90 -16.02 19.28
N ALA A 491 -11.85 -15.32 18.67
CA ALA A 491 -11.56 -14.48 17.50
C ALA A 491 -10.57 -13.35 17.84
N ALA A 492 -10.72 -12.68 18.98
CA ALA A 492 -9.79 -11.66 19.46
C ALA A 492 -8.37 -12.20 19.67
N LYS A 493 -8.21 -13.42 20.19
CA LYS A 493 -6.90 -14.07 20.34
C LYS A 493 -6.23 -14.35 18.99
N ALA A 494 -6.96 -14.96 18.05
CA ALA A 494 -6.45 -15.26 16.72
C ALA A 494 -6.00 -13.99 15.95
N ARG A 495 -6.63 -12.84 16.24
CA ARG A 495 -6.26 -11.55 15.63
C ARG A 495 -4.98 -10.96 16.23
N LEU A 496 -4.79 -11.09 17.54
CA LEU A 496 -3.56 -10.68 18.19
C LEU A 496 -2.40 -11.58 17.74
N GLU A 497 -2.61 -12.89 17.63
CA GLU A 497 -1.68 -13.83 17.00
C GLU A 497 -1.28 -13.37 15.58
N ALA A 498 -2.26 -13.00 14.74
CA ALA A 498 -2.00 -12.52 13.39
C ALA A 498 -1.28 -11.17 13.32
N LEU A 499 -1.40 -10.34 14.37
CA LEU A 499 -0.68 -9.08 14.53
C LEU A 499 0.72 -9.26 15.15
N GLY A 500 1.15 -10.50 15.42
CA GLY A 500 2.48 -10.80 15.94
C GLY A 500 2.57 -10.89 17.47
N TYR A 501 1.44 -10.91 18.19
CA TYR A 501 1.45 -11.17 19.64
C TYR A 501 1.64 -12.66 19.92
N VAL A 502 2.63 -12.96 20.76
CA VAL A 502 2.98 -14.30 21.24
C VAL A 502 2.06 -14.74 22.40
N ASP A 503 1.59 -13.81 23.24
CA ASP A 503 0.58 -14.09 24.27
C ASP A 503 -0.72 -13.26 24.06
N PRO A 504 -1.56 -13.65 23.08
CA PRO A 504 -2.87 -13.04 22.87
C PRO A 504 -3.77 -13.02 24.11
N THR A 505 -3.64 -14.02 24.99
CA THR A 505 -4.45 -14.11 26.20
C THR A 505 -4.03 -13.05 27.22
N GLY A 506 -2.71 -12.87 27.40
CA GLY A 506 -2.12 -11.75 28.14
C GLY A 506 -2.53 -10.41 27.56
N ALA A 507 -2.36 -10.22 26.25
CA ALA A 507 -2.72 -8.99 25.56
C ALA A 507 -4.19 -8.59 25.78
N LEU A 508 -5.14 -9.52 25.68
CA LEU A 508 -6.55 -9.24 25.99
C LEU A 508 -6.77 -8.82 27.45
N ARG A 509 -6.05 -9.42 28.41
CA ARG A 509 -6.12 -8.98 29.82
C ARG A 509 -5.61 -7.55 29.99
N HIS A 510 -4.55 -7.16 29.29
CA HIS A 510 -4.01 -5.79 29.33
C HIS A 510 -4.97 -4.78 28.69
N ILE A 511 -5.54 -5.12 27.52
CA ILE A 511 -6.54 -4.29 26.82
C ILE A 511 -7.77 -4.09 27.72
N ALA A 512 -8.29 -5.16 28.33
CA ALA A 512 -9.42 -5.08 29.24
C ALA A 512 -9.10 -4.18 30.44
N ALA A 513 -7.92 -4.34 31.07
CA ALA A 513 -7.52 -3.52 32.21
C ALA A 513 -7.48 -2.01 31.88
N LEU A 514 -7.09 -1.64 30.65
CA LEU A 514 -7.01 -0.24 30.22
C LEU A 514 -8.34 0.37 29.78
N SER A 515 -9.26 -0.45 29.28
CA SER A 515 -10.50 0.01 28.63
C SER A 515 -11.77 -0.21 29.45
N THR A 516 -11.71 -0.99 30.53
CA THR A 516 -12.87 -1.32 31.38
C THR A 516 -13.23 -0.17 32.32
N GLY A 517 -14.54 0.11 32.45
CA GLY A 517 -15.09 1.11 33.37
C GLY A 517 -15.62 2.36 32.68
N VAL A 518 -16.26 3.23 33.46
CA VAL A 518 -16.94 4.46 32.97
C VAL A 518 -16.10 5.73 33.19
N SER A 519 -14.84 5.59 33.61
CA SER A 519 -13.98 6.75 33.87
C SER A 519 -13.57 7.47 32.58
N ARG A 520 -13.29 8.77 32.68
CA ARG A 520 -12.72 9.57 31.58
C ARG A 520 -11.44 8.93 31.01
N ARG A 521 -10.61 8.36 31.90
CA ARG A 521 -9.41 7.58 31.57
C ARG A 521 -9.74 6.39 30.67
N ALA A 522 -10.69 5.55 31.06
CA ALA A 522 -11.11 4.38 30.26
C ALA A 522 -11.70 4.81 28.91
N SER A 523 -12.40 5.94 28.85
CA SER A 523 -12.91 6.49 27.59
C SER A 523 -11.81 6.93 26.63
N ILE A 524 -10.78 7.63 27.12
CA ILE A 524 -9.66 8.06 26.28
C ILE A 524 -8.84 6.85 25.80
N GLN A 525 -8.62 5.87 26.69
CA GLN A 525 -7.93 4.62 26.34
C GLN A 525 -8.69 3.83 25.26
N ARG A 526 -10.03 3.75 25.31
CA ARG A 526 -10.83 3.13 24.23
C ARG A 526 -10.62 3.78 22.86
N THR A 527 -10.35 5.08 22.83
CA THR A 527 -10.04 5.83 21.60
C THR A 527 -8.60 5.60 21.14
N LEU A 528 -7.64 5.54 22.07
CA LEU A 528 -6.21 5.42 21.77
C LEU A 528 -5.78 3.99 21.40
N LEU A 529 -6.28 2.99 22.13
CA LEU A 529 -5.86 1.60 22.02
C LEU A 529 -5.89 1.04 20.59
N PRO A 530 -6.91 1.29 19.75
CA PRO A 530 -6.90 0.77 18.39
C PRO A 530 -5.72 1.25 17.54
N VAL A 531 -5.21 2.47 17.78
CA VAL A 531 -4.04 2.99 17.08
C VAL A 531 -2.76 2.45 17.69
N MET A 532 -2.68 2.44 19.04
CA MET A 532 -1.53 1.93 19.78
C MET A 532 -1.25 0.44 19.49
N LEU A 533 -2.28 -0.40 19.43
CA LEU A 533 -2.15 -1.83 19.13
C LEU A 533 -1.55 -2.08 17.74
N GLY A 534 -1.85 -1.22 16.77
CA GLY A 534 -1.19 -1.26 15.46
C GLY A 534 0.29 -0.94 15.56
N TRP A 535 0.67 0.10 16.31
CA TRP A 535 2.08 0.45 16.49
C TRP A 535 2.85 -0.57 17.32
N PHE A 536 2.24 -1.23 18.30
CA PHE A 536 2.87 -2.32 19.05
C PHE A 536 3.16 -3.53 18.14
N ALA A 537 2.24 -3.86 17.24
CA ALA A 537 2.42 -4.93 16.26
C ALA A 537 3.62 -4.70 15.34
N ASP A 538 3.98 -3.44 15.07
CA ASP A 538 5.14 -3.06 14.24
C ASP A 538 6.49 -3.12 15.02
N THR A 539 6.50 -3.60 16.26
CA THR A 539 7.70 -3.71 17.10
C THR A 539 8.21 -5.15 17.24
N PRO A 540 9.49 -5.34 17.60
CA PRO A 540 10.04 -6.69 17.83
C PRO A 540 9.34 -7.50 18.94
N ASP A 541 8.78 -6.84 19.97
CA ASP A 541 8.09 -7.50 21.09
C ASP A 541 6.74 -6.78 21.39
N PRO A 542 5.67 -7.08 20.63
CA PRO A 542 4.36 -6.44 20.78
C PRO A 542 3.70 -6.67 22.16
N ASP A 543 3.94 -7.84 22.76
CA ASP A 543 3.44 -8.18 24.11
C ASP A 543 4.10 -7.30 25.17
N ALA A 544 5.44 -7.16 25.13
CA ALA A 544 6.16 -6.27 26.03
C ALA A 544 5.75 -4.81 25.83
N ALA A 545 5.51 -4.39 24.57
CA ALA A 545 5.06 -3.04 24.27
C ALA A 545 3.72 -2.72 24.94
N LEU A 546 2.74 -3.62 24.81
CA LEU A 546 1.42 -3.48 25.41
C LEU A 546 1.46 -3.55 26.93
N LEU A 547 2.26 -4.45 27.50
CA LEU A 547 2.46 -4.53 28.95
C LEU A 547 3.08 -3.24 29.49
N GLY A 548 4.17 -2.77 28.88
CA GLY A 548 4.84 -1.53 29.26
C GLY A 548 3.92 -0.33 29.15
N PHE A 549 3.12 -0.24 28.08
CA PHE A 549 2.13 0.82 27.91
C PHE A 549 1.09 0.81 29.03
N ARG A 550 0.59 -0.37 29.41
CA ARG A 550 -0.32 -0.50 30.53
C ARG A 550 0.32 -0.03 31.83
N GLN A 551 1.53 -0.48 32.12
CA GLN A 551 2.22 -0.15 33.37
C GLN A 551 2.52 1.35 33.49
N VAL A 552 2.96 1.99 32.42
CA VAL A 552 3.14 3.46 32.37
C VAL A 552 1.80 4.17 32.53
N SER A 553 0.76 3.69 31.84
CA SER A 553 -0.60 4.22 31.98
C SER A 553 -1.17 4.06 33.39
N ASP A 554 -0.83 3.00 34.11
CA ASP A 554 -1.23 2.79 35.51
C ASP A 554 -0.54 3.78 36.45
N LYS A 555 0.76 4.06 36.23
CA LYS A 555 1.52 5.05 37.01
C LYS A 555 1.12 6.50 36.73
N LEU A 556 0.83 6.85 35.46
CA LEU A 556 0.50 8.22 35.04
C LEU A 556 -0.99 8.49 34.85
N GLY A 557 -1.85 7.49 34.99
CA GLY A 557 -3.25 7.59 34.55
C GLY A 557 -4.13 8.53 35.38
N SER A 558 -3.68 8.93 36.57
CA SER A 558 -4.31 10.02 37.36
C SER A 558 -3.83 11.41 36.94
N THR A 559 -2.75 11.50 36.16
CA THR A 559 -2.12 12.75 35.75
C THR A 559 -2.86 13.33 34.53
N PRO A 560 -3.46 14.54 34.64
CA PRO A 560 -4.37 15.05 33.60
C PRO A 560 -3.72 15.24 32.22
N TRP A 561 -2.41 15.50 32.13
CA TRP A 561 -1.72 15.81 30.87
C TRP A 561 -1.39 14.58 30.03
N TYR A 562 -1.06 13.43 30.64
CA TYR A 562 -0.48 12.27 29.94
C TYR A 562 -1.38 11.72 28.82
N LEU A 563 -2.63 11.36 29.15
CA LEU A 563 -3.55 10.81 28.14
C LEU A 563 -4.03 11.85 27.14
N ARG A 564 -3.95 13.15 27.47
CA ARG A 564 -4.19 14.22 26.50
C ARG A 564 -3.03 14.34 25.53
N LEU A 565 -1.79 14.33 26.03
CA LEU A 565 -0.58 14.34 25.22
C LEU A 565 -0.60 13.21 24.19
N LEU A 566 -0.85 11.96 24.61
CA LEU A 566 -0.90 10.84 23.68
C LEU A 566 -2.03 10.90 22.64
N ARG A 567 -3.12 11.60 22.96
CA ARG A 567 -4.27 11.77 22.06
C ARG A 567 -4.07 12.91 21.09
N ASP A 568 -3.50 14.01 21.57
CA ASP A 568 -3.38 15.25 20.84
C ASP A 568 -2.07 15.26 20.01
N GLU A 569 -1.05 14.51 20.45
CA GLU A 569 0.26 14.37 19.79
C GLU A 569 0.56 12.91 19.42
N THR A 570 0.21 12.53 18.18
CA THR A 570 0.39 11.16 17.68
C THR A 570 1.86 10.73 17.60
N ALA A 571 2.79 11.68 17.47
CA ALA A 571 4.24 11.40 17.42
C ALA A 571 4.74 10.81 18.75
N VAL A 572 4.33 11.39 19.89
CA VAL A 572 4.66 10.89 21.23
C VAL A 572 4.17 9.45 21.39
N ALA A 573 2.92 9.19 21.00
CA ALA A 573 2.29 7.88 21.16
C ALA A 573 2.96 6.80 20.28
N SER A 574 3.30 7.13 19.04
CA SER A 574 4.02 6.24 18.13
C SER A 574 5.45 5.97 18.62
N ARG A 575 6.17 6.99 19.09
CA ARG A 575 7.54 6.81 19.62
C ARG A 575 7.54 6.00 20.91
N MET A 576 6.58 6.27 21.79
CA MET A 576 6.38 5.48 23.01
C MET A 576 6.16 4.00 22.67
N ALA A 577 5.28 3.70 21.71
CA ALA A 577 5.04 2.32 21.28
C ALA A 577 6.34 1.64 20.80
N ARG A 578 7.12 2.32 19.97
CA ARG A 578 8.40 1.80 19.46
C ARG A 578 9.42 1.54 20.57
N VAL A 579 9.59 2.48 21.50
CA VAL A 579 10.51 2.32 22.65
C VAL A 579 10.12 1.10 23.49
N LEU A 580 8.83 1.00 23.84
CA LEU A 580 8.32 -0.08 24.70
C LEU A 580 8.48 -1.47 24.07
N GLY A 581 8.35 -1.58 22.74
CA GLY A 581 8.49 -2.84 22.02
C GLY A 581 9.90 -3.17 21.54
N THR A 582 10.87 -2.26 21.69
CA THR A 582 12.25 -2.44 21.20
C THR A 582 13.27 -2.57 22.33
N SER A 583 13.04 -1.93 23.48
CA SER A 583 14.02 -1.92 24.57
C SER A 583 13.40 -2.10 25.96
N ARG A 584 13.67 -3.26 26.57
CA ARG A 584 13.33 -3.54 27.98
C ARG A 584 14.08 -2.61 28.94
N TYR A 585 15.30 -2.22 28.59
CA TYR A 585 16.11 -1.29 29.38
C TYR A 585 15.48 0.11 29.42
N ALA A 586 15.16 0.68 28.26
CA ALA A 586 14.50 1.99 28.18
C ALA A 586 13.11 1.96 28.83
N THR A 587 12.37 0.86 28.65
CA THR A 587 11.10 0.64 29.35
C THR A 587 11.27 0.63 30.87
N GLY A 588 12.29 -0.06 31.39
CA GLY A 588 12.62 -0.07 32.81
C GLY A 588 12.91 1.34 33.35
N LEU A 589 13.73 2.11 32.64
CA LEU A 589 14.02 3.51 33.00
C LEU A 589 12.74 4.36 33.02
N LEU A 590 11.90 4.25 32.00
CA LEU A 590 10.62 4.95 31.92
C LEU A 590 9.67 4.55 33.07
N MET A 591 9.69 3.29 33.49
CA MET A 591 8.89 2.84 34.63
C MET A 591 9.34 3.51 35.94
N HIS A 592 10.61 3.86 36.09
CA HIS A 592 11.14 4.60 37.24
C HIS A 592 11.04 6.13 37.09
N ALA A 593 10.82 6.65 35.88
CA ALA A 593 10.60 8.06 35.60
C ALA A 593 9.50 8.28 34.54
N PRO A 594 8.22 7.98 34.83
CA PRO A 594 7.16 7.98 33.83
C PRO A 594 6.92 9.34 33.17
N GLU A 595 7.17 10.44 33.86
CA GLU A 595 7.12 11.79 33.33
C GLU A 595 8.03 12.03 32.13
N ALA A 596 9.06 11.20 31.94
CA ALA A 596 9.95 11.27 30.78
C ALA A 596 9.24 10.96 29.44
N VAL A 597 8.01 10.44 29.45
CA VAL A 597 7.16 10.35 28.24
C VAL A 597 7.06 11.69 27.51
N ALA A 598 7.07 12.81 28.24
CA ALA A 598 6.97 14.14 27.63
C ALA A 598 8.07 14.39 26.59
N MET A 599 9.29 13.88 26.82
CA MET A 599 10.45 14.06 25.92
C MET A 599 10.31 13.42 24.55
N LEU A 600 9.32 12.55 24.38
CA LEU A 600 9.09 11.86 23.12
C LEU A 600 8.45 12.79 22.07
N GLY A 601 8.16 14.07 22.40
CA GLY A 601 7.48 15.01 21.53
C GLY A 601 8.27 15.41 20.28
N SER A 602 9.58 15.62 20.41
CA SER A 602 10.42 16.13 19.31
C SER A 602 11.83 15.55 19.34
N ASP A 603 12.59 15.70 18.25
CA ASP A 603 14.00 15.27 18.22
C ASP A 603 14.88 16.21 19.07
N GLU A 604 14.51 17.49 19.16
CA GLU A 604 15.17 18.47 20.02
C GLU A 604 15.06 18.07 21.50
N GLU A 605 13.89 17.58 21.92
CA GLU A 605 13.69 17.07 23.28
C GLU A 605 14.41 15.74 23.55
N LEU A 606 14.91 15.05 22.53
CA LEU A 606 15.72 13.84 22.64
C LEU A 606 17.22 14.09 22.48
N ALA A 607 17.61 15.29 22.06
CA ALA A 607 19.01 15.65 21.86
C ALA A 607 19.80 15.49 23.17
N VAL A 608 20.96 14.83 23.06
CA VAL A 608 21.91 14.64 24.17
C VAL A 608 22.35 16.00 24.70
N ARG A 609 22.21 16.18 26.02
CA ARG A 609 22.56 17.43 26.71
C ARG A 609 24.07 17.54 26.92
N SER A 610 24.57 18.77 26.98
CA SER A 610 25.99 19.01 27.23
C SER A 610 26.38 18.68 28.69
N PRO A 611 27.63 18.24 28.93
CA PRO A 611 28.12 17.95 30.29
C PRO A 611 27.98 19.14 31.24
N GLU A 612 28.17 20.36 30.76
CA GLU A 612 28.08 21.60 31.55
C GLU A 612 26.65 21.86 32.02
N SER A 613 25.66 21.62 31.14
CA SER A 613 24.24 21.74 31.49
C SER A 613 23.85 20.71 32.55
N LEU A 614 24.31 19.47 32.39
CA LEU A 614 24.04 18.38 33.34
C LEU A 614 24.70 18.64 34.70
N LEU A 615 25.96 19.10 34.69
CA LEU A 615 26.69 19.46 35.91
C LEU A 615 26.00 20.60 36.65
N SER A 616 25.59 21.65 35.93
CA SER A 616 24.87 22.78 36.53
C SER A 616 23.59 22.35 37.26
N GLU A 617 22.78 21.48 36.64
CA GLU A 617 21.56 20.95 37.26
C GLU A 617 21.87 20.04 38.45
N ALA A 618 22.88 19.19 38.34
CA ALA A 618 23.32 18.30 39.42
C ALA A 618 23.86 19.09 40.63
N SER A 619 24.73 20.08 40.40
CA SER A 619 25.25 20.97 41.45
C SER A 619 24.13 21.79 42.12
N ALA A 620 23.13 22.23 41.36
CA ALA A 620 21.95 22.89 41.92
C ALA A 620 21.09 21.95 42.77
N ALA A 621 21.01 20.66 42.42
CA ALA A 621 20.36 19.65 43.28
C ALA A 621 21.13 19.43 44.58
N VAL A 622 22.46 19.32 44.51
CA VAL A 622 23.32 19.18 45.70
C VAL A 622 23.21 20.39 46.62
N SER A 623 23.33 21.61 46.07
CA SER A 623 23.28 22.86 46.85
C SER A 623 21.94 23.08 47.56
N ARG A 624 20.84 22.57 46.99
CA ARG A 624 19.50 22.67 47.60
C ARG A 624 19.33 21.79 48.84
N HIS A 625 20.03 20.66 48.90
CA HIS A 625 19.84 19.65 49.94
C HIS A 625 21.01 19.56 50.92
N VAL A 626 22.18 20.10 50.56
CA VAL A 626 23.38 20.18 51.40
C VAL A 626 23.84 21.65 51.48
N PRO A 627 23.22 22.46 52.37
CA PRO A 627 23.65 23.84 52.55
C PRO A 627 25.04 23.90 53.22
N VAL A 628 25.85 24.87 52.78
CA VAL A 628 27.28 25.06 53.13
C VAL A 628 27.57 25.12 54.65
N LEU A 629 26.55 25.32 55.50
CA LEU A 629 26.69 25.54 56.95
C LEU A 629 26.06 24.44 57.84
N ALA A 630 25.49 23.37 57.27
CA ALA A 630 24.93 22.28 58.06
C ALA A 630 25.96 21.17 58.28
N GLY A 631 26.33 20.91 59.54
CA GLY A 631 27.22 19.80 59.92
C GLY A 631 26.67 18.43 59.51
N ALA A 632 27.57 17.45 59.41
CA ALA A 632 27.41 16.12 58.80
C ALA A 632 26.33 15.17 59.37
N ASN A 633 25.36 15.65 60.15
CA ASN A 633 24.38 14.81 60.86
C ASN A 633 22.91 14.97 60.37
N GLY A 634 22.69 15.27 59.09
CA GLY A 634 21.35 15.27 58.50
C GLY A 634 21.34 14.60 57.13
N GLY A 635 20.29 13.82 56.81
CA GLY A 635 20.12 13.06 55.55
C GLY A 635 20.03 13.89 54.25
N GLY A 636 20.61 15.09 54.23
CA GLY A 636 20.69 15.98 53.07
C GLY A 636 21.57 15.43 51.95
N ALA A 637 22.69 14.77 52.26
CA ALA A 637 23.57 14.15 51.26
C ALA A 637 22.86 12.98 50.54
N GLU A 638 22.12 12.14 51.28
CA GLU A 638 21.31 11.07 50.71
C GLU A 638 20.22 11.63 49.78
N THR A 639 19.53 12.69 50.22
CA THR A 639 18.48 13.35 49.42
C THR A 639 19.05 14.01 48.15
N ALA A 640 20.22 14.67 48.26
CA ALA A 640 20.94 15.25 47.13
C ALA A 640 21.31 14.18 46.09
N VAL A 641 21.95 13.09 46.53
CA VAL A 641 22.37 12.00 45.64
C VAL A 641 21.16 11.26 45.06
N ALA A 642 20.05 11.14 45.78
CA ALA A 642 18.80 10.62 45.23
C ALA A 642 18.29 11.47 44.06
N ALA A 643 18.35 12.80 44.16
CA ALA A 643 17.97 13.71 43.07
C ALA A 643 18.93 13.60 41.87
N VAL A 644 20.24 13.52 42.10
CA VAL A 644 21.25 13.32 41.04
C VAL A 644 21.02 11.98 40.33
N ARG A 645 20.68 10.92 41.07
CA ARG A 645 20.37 9.61 40.49
C ARG A 645 19.06 9.64 39.67
N ALA A 646 18.09 10.45 40.05
CA ALA A 646 16.87 10.67 39.25
C ALA A 646 17.20 11.39 37.93
N LEU A 647 18.04 12.42 37.98
CA LEU A 647 18.58 13.07 36.78
C LEU A 647 19.31 12.06 35.88
N ARG A 648 20.22 11.25 36.45
CA ARG A 648 20.92 10.19 35.72
C ARG A 648 19.95 9.24 35.01
N ARG A 649 18.91 8.75 35.68
CA ARG A 649 17.92 7.85 35.04
C ARG A 649 17.19 8.51 33.87
N LYS A 650 16.78 9.76 34.03
CA LYS A 650 16.09 10.55 33.01
C LYS A 650 16.97 10.76 31.77
N GLU A 651 18.25 11.04 31.97
CA GLU A 651 19.19 11.26 30.87
C GLU A 651 19.66 9.94 30.23
N LEU A 652 19.78 8.85 31.00
CA LEU A 652 19.96 7.50 30.44
C LEU A 652 18.78 7.12 29.52
N PHE A 653 17.56 7.45 29.91
CA PHE A 653 16.38 7.22 29.08
C PHE A 653 16.44 8.04 27.79
N ARG A 654 16.76 9.34 27.89
CA ARG A 654 16.94 10.22 26.73
C ARG A 654 17.96 9.65 25.74
N THR A 655 19.16 9.32 26.21
CA THR A 655 20.23 8.76 25.35
C THR A 655 19.81 7.43 24.73
N ALA A 656 19.18 6.54 25.51
CA ALA A 656 18.66 5.27 24.99
C ALA A 656 17.59 5.45 23.91
N VAL A 657 16.71 6.43 24.06
CA VAL A 657 15.69 6.73 23.05
C VAL A 657 16.33 7.35 21.80
N ALA A 658 17.25 8.31 21.96
CA ALA A 658 17.97 8.91 20.84
C ALA A 658 18.73 7.87 20.00
N ASP A 659 19.36 6.92 20.68
CA ASP A 659 20.05 5.76 20.08
C ASP A 659 19.06 4.84 19.32
N ILE A 660 17.94 4.44 19.95
CA ILE A 660 16.89 3.62 19.29
C ILE A 660 16.35 4.27 18.00
N PHE A 661 16.27 5.60 17.95
CA PHE A 661 15.79 6.34 16.78
C PHE A 661 16.92 6.78 15.82
N GLY A 662 18.18 6.41 16.08
CA GLY A 662 19.32 6.76 15.23
C GLY A 662 19.62 8.26 15.19
N LEU A 663 19.23 9.01 16.21
CA LEU A 663 19.51 10.45 16.34
C LEU A 663 20.96 10.73 16.78
N VAL A 664 21.62 9.72 17.34
CA VAL A 664 23.03 9.74 17.75
C VAL A 664 23.71 8.46 17.29
N ASP A 665 24.99 8.57 16.96
CA ASP A 665 25.82 7.40 16.64
C ASP A 665 26.41 6.76 17.91
N ILE A 666 27.04 5.59 17.73
CA ILE A 666 27.57 4.79 18.83
C ILE A 666 28.69 5.51 19.60
N GLU A 667 29.51 6.31 18.92
CA GLU A 667 30.58 7.10 19.55
C GLU A 667 29.99 8.17 20.46
N LYS A 668 28.95 8.86 19.98
CA LYS A 668 28.23 9.86 20.75
C LYS A 668 27.49 9.25 21.95
N VAL A 669 26.95 8.04 21.82
CA VAL A 669 26.39 7.29 22.94
C VAL A 669 27.45 7.02 24.00
N GLY A 670 28.62 6.48 23.62
CA GLY A 670 29.73 6.22 24.55
C GLY A 670 30.14 7.47 25.33
N SER A 671 30.38 8.57 24.60
CA SER A 671 30.74 9.86 25.19
C SER A 671 29.65 10.40 26.13
N ALA A 672 28.38 10.33 25.74
CA ALA A 672 27.26 10.79 26.56
C ALA A 672 27.14 10.02 27.88
N LEU A 673 27.31 8.69 27.84
CA LEU A 673 27.24 7.83 29.01
C LEU A 673 28.43 8.04 29.96
N SER A 674 29.62 8.26 29.43
CA SER A 674 30.80 8.61 30.21
C SER A 674 30.65 9.97 30.89
N SER A 675 30.29 11.02 30.15
CA SER A 675 30.05 12.35 30.73
C SER A 675 28.94 12.35 31.78
N LEU A 676 27.86 11.60 31.57
CA LEU A 676 26.80 11.46 32.56
C LEU A 676 27.31 10.79 33.85
N THR A 677 28.26 9.87 33.74
CA THR A 677 28.92 9.22 34.88
C THR A 677 29.86 10.16 35.60
N ASP A 678 30.64 10.97 34.88
CA ASP A 678 31.48 12.01 35.48
C ASP A 678 30.64 13.02 36.26
N VAL A 679 29.54 13.50 35.68
CA VAL A 679 28.61 14.42 36.37
C VAL A 679 28.03 13.78 37.63
N THR A 680 27.68 12.49 37.57
CA THR A 680 27.14 11.76 38.73
C THR A 680 28.18 11.62 39.84
N LEU A 681 29.42 11.26 39.48
CA LEU A 681 30.54 11.12 40.42
C LEU A 681 30.92 12.46 41.05
N GLN A 682 31.00 13.52 40.24
CA GLN A 682 31.33 14.86 40.71
C GLN A 682 30.27 15.38 41.67
N ALA A 683 28.98 15.25 41.34
CA ALA A 683 27.90 15.69 42.23
C ALA A 683 27.83 14.86 43.53
N ALA A 684 28.11 13.56 43.48
CA ALA A 684 28.20 12.73 44.67
C ALA A 684 29.41 13.08 45.55
N LEU A 685 30.56 13.36 44.93
CA LEU A 685 31.73 13.91 45.62
C LEU A 685 31.40 15.24 46.29
N ASP A 686 30.70 16.12 45.58
CA ASP A 686 30.35 17.42 46.14
C ASP A 686 29.44 17.32 47.36
N ALA A 687 28.54 16.34 47.38
CA ALA A 687 27.70 16.02 48.52
C ALA A 687 28.49 15.39 49.69
N ALA A 688 29.45 14.50 49.40
CA ALA A 688 30.25 13.79 50.41
C ALA A 688 31.40 14.63 51.01
N LEU A 689 31.88 15.63 50.28
CA LEU A 689 33.08 16.40 50.66
C LEU A 689 32.92 17.21 51.95
N GLY A 690 31.72 17.70 52.26
CA GLY A 690 31.38 18.35 53.54
C GLY A 690 32.49 19.24 54.15
N PRO A 691 32.83 19.07 55.44
CA PRO A 691 33.95 19.76 56.09
C PRO A 691 35.35 19.36 55.57
N ALA A 692 35.49 18.18 54.93
CA ALA A 692 36.77 17.68 54.43
C ALA A 692 37.37 18.56 53.31
N ARG A 693 36.55 19.41 52.68
CA ARG A 693 37.01 20.48 51.74
C ARG A 693 38.06 21.41 52.34
N ASN A 694 38.07 21.56 53.66
CA ASN A 694 39.02 22.41 54.39
C ASN A 694 40.26 21.66 54.89
N VAL A 695 40.33 20.34 54.62
CA VAL A 695 41.36 19.45 55.18
C VAL A 695 42.22 18.82 54.07
N THR A 696 41.63 18.46 52.93
CA THR A 696 42.32 17.72 51.87
C THR A 696 41.83 18.13 50.47
N SER A 697 42.74 18.21 49.50
CA SER A 697 42.39 18.21 48.07
C SER A 697 42.09 16.78 47.65
N PHE A 698 41.00 16.54 46.94
CA PHE A 698 40.55 15.20 46.55
C PHE A 698 40.20 15.14 45.06
N ALA A 699 40.62 14.07 44.38
CA ALA A 699 40.35 13.82 42.97
C ALA A 699 39.91 12.37 42.73
N ILE A 700 39.00 12.19 41.79
CA ILE A 700 38.58 10.88 41.27
C ILE A 700 39.20 10.73 39.88
N ILE A 701 40.02 9.70 39.70
CA ILE A 701 40.65 9.39 38.42
C ILE A 701 39.83 8.31 37.75
N ALA A 702 39.19 8.64 36.63
CA ALA A 702 38.47 7.69 35.80
C ALA A 702 39.45 6.68 35.15
N MET A 703 39.11 5.40 35.24
CA MET A 703 39.88 4.29 34.71
C MET A 703 39.02 3.47 33.74
N GLY A 704 39.64 2.50 33.05
CA GLY A 704 38.94 1.56 32.19
C GLY A 704 38.09 2.23 31.12
N ARG A 705 36.86 1.74 30.91
CA ARG A 705 35.91 2.26 29.92
C ARG A 705 35.43 3.68 30.23
N LEU A 706 35.43 4.08 31.50
CA LEU A 706 35.07 5.45 31.88
C LEU A 706 36.18 6.42 31.47
N GLY A 707 37.44 6.08 31.78
CA GLY A 707 38.60 6.89 31.37
C GLY A 707 38.81 6.95 29.86
N GLY A 708 38.39 5.92 29.13
CA GLY A 708 38.41 5.88 27.67
C GLY A 708 37.26 6.62 26.96
N MET A 709 36.26 7.13 27.69
CA MET A 709 35.02 7.70 27.13
C MET A 709 34.18 6.71 26.30
N GLU A 710 34.28 5.42 26.62
CA GLU A 710 33.68 4.29 25.89
C GLU A 710 32.68 3.53 26.78
N SER A 711 31.94 4.26 27.64
CA SER A 711 30.97 3.62 28.53
C SER A 711 29.74 3.10 27.79
N SER A 712 29.22 1.95 28.23
CA SER A 712 27.93 1.40 27.78
C SER A 712 26.88 1.51 28.89
N TYR A 713 25.61 1.25 28.57
CA TYR A 713 24.48 1.44 29.48
C TYR A 713 24.58 0.67 30.81
N ALA A 714 25.38 -0.40 30.84
CA ALA A 714 25.62 -1.25 32.02
C ALA A 714 27.08 -1.19 32.50
N SER A 715 27.87 -0.19 32.07
CA SER A 715 29.24 0.00 32.56
C SER A 715 29.26 0.32 34.05
N ASP A 716 30.20 -0.31 34.76
CA ASP A 716 30.64 0.14 36.08
C ASP A 716 31.52 1.39 35.95
N ALA A 717 31.67 2.12 37.06
CA ALA A 717 32.57 3.25 37.16
C ALA A 717 33.89 2.80 37.81
N ASP A 718 34.87 2.40 36.98
CA ASP A 718 36.22 2.08 37.43
C ASP A 718 36.95 3.38 37.78
N VAL A 719 37.29 3.57 39.06
CA VAL A 719 37.91 4.82 39.54
C VAL A 719 39.03 4.58 40.55
N MET A 720 39.98 5.51 40.61
CA MET A 720 40.95 5.64 41.69
C MET A 720 40.74 6.94 42.45
N PHE A 721 40.85 6.89 43.78
CA PHE A 721 40.78 8.09 44.63
C PHE A 721 42.20 8.56 44.95
N VAL A 722 42.47 9.85 44.70
CA VAL A 722 43.75 10.50 44.97
C VAL A 722 43.51 11.71 45.86
N HIS A 723 44.33 11.91 46.88
CA HIS A 723 44.22 13.08 47.74
C HIS A 723 45.59 13.71 48.06
N SER A 724 45.57 14.97 48.50
CA SER A 724 46.75 15.69 48.98
C SER A 724 46.34 16.62 50.14
N PRO A 725 47.06 16.63 51.27
CA PRO A 725 46.76 17.52 52.40
C PRO A 725 46.76 19.00 51.99
N LEU A 726 45.82 19.79 52.53
CA LEU A 726 45.87 21.24 52.37
C LEU A 726 46.97 21.85 53.24
N GLN A 727 47.42 23.05 52.87
CA GLN A 727 48.52 23.72 53.55
C GLN A 727 48.22 23.91 55.04
N GLY A 728 49.07 23.35 55.91
CA GLY A 728 48.92 23.45 57.38
C GLY A 728 48.13 22.32 58.03
N VAL A 729 47.67 21.32 57.28
CA VAL A 729 46.94 20.14 57.78
C VAL A 729 47.88 18.94 57.91
N ALA A 730 47.74 18.16 58.98
CA ALA A 730 48.56 16.96 59.18
C ALA A 730 48.20 15.86 58.17
N GLU A 731 49.20 15.14 57.64
CA GLU A 731 49.00 14.10 56.62
C GLU A 731 47.99 13.03 57.06
N ARG A 732 48.07 12.57 58.32
CA ARG A 732 47.14 11.59 58.87
C ARG A 732 45.70 12.10 58.92
N GLU A 733 45.49 13.35 59.32
CA GLU A 733 44.17 13.98 59.38
C GLU A 733 43.55 14.10 57.98
N ALA A 734 44.34 14.52 56.99
CA ALA A 734 43.92 14.60 55.60
C ALA A 734 43.61 13.23 54.99
N THR A 735 44.40 12.19 55.31
CA THR A 735 44.16 10.81 54.87
C THR A 735 42.89 10.23 55.47
N ASP A 736 42.67 10.41 56.78
CA ASP A 736 41.45 9.93 57.45
C ASP A 736 40.20 10.61 56.88
N ALA A 737 40.26 11.93 56.62
CA ALA A 737 39.18 12.67 55.97
C ALA A 737 38.93 12.20 54.52
N ALA A 738 39.99 12.00 53.73
CA ALA A 738 39.87 11.48 52.35
C ALA A 738 39.27 10.07 52.31
N TYR A 739 39.67 9.19 53.25
CA TYR A 739 39.12 7.85 53.37
C TYR A 739 37.63 7.87 53.74
N ALA A 740 37.22 8.77 54.65
CA ALA A 740 35.81 8.98 54.99
C ALA A 740 34.99 9.44 53.78
N VAL A 741 35.47 10.44 53.02
CA VAL A 741 34.82 10.93 51.79
C VAL A 741 34.66 9.82 50.76
N ALA A 742 35.71 9.01 50.52
CA ALA A 742 35.64 7.90 49.56
C ALA A 742 34.59 6.85 49.96
N ASN A 743 34.51 6.50 51.25
CA ASN A 743 33.51 5.56 51.76
C ASN A 743 32.09 6.14 51.73
N GLU A 744 31.93 7.41 52.07
CA GLU A 744 30.64 8.09 52.02
C GLU A 744 30.12 8.19 50.57
N LEU A 745 30.97 8.61 49.62
CA LEU A 745 30.63 8.62 48.19
C LEU A 745 30.18 7.24 47.70
N ARG A 746 30.92 6.18 48.05
CA ARG A 746 30.57 4.79 47.70
C ARG A 746 29.25 4.38 48.34
N GLY A 747 29.03 4.75 49.60
CA GLY A 747 27.79 4.50 50.34
C GLY A 747 26.60 5.15 49.65
N LEU A 748 26.69 6.47 49.38
CA LEU A 748 25.64 7.26 48.75
C LEU A 748 25.27 6.74 47.35
N LEU A 749 26.25 6.33 46.53
CA LEU A 749 26.00 5.78 45.20
C LEU A 749 25.45 4.36 45.20
N SER A 750 25.73 3.59 46.27
CA SER A 750 25.27 2.21 46.45
C SER A 750 23.87 2.10 47.05
N LEU A 751 23.28 3.21 47.51
CA LEU A 751 21.92 3.23 48.07
C LEU A 751 20.90 2.66 47.06
N PRO A 752 19.88 1.92 47.51
CA PRO A 752 18.79 1.50 46.63
C PRO A 752 18.16 2.72 45.94
N ALA A 753 17.80 2.60 44.67
CA ALA A 753 16.95 3.61 44.05
C ALA A 753 15.50 3.38 44.53
N PRO A 754 14.75 4.43 44.91
CA PRO A 754 13.29 4.30 45.02
C PRO A 754 12.64 4.02 43.66
#